data_AF-A0A2E8CWP5-F1
#
_entry.id   AF-A0A2E8CWP5-F1
#
_cell.length_a   1.000
_cell.length_b   1.000
_cell.length_c   1.000
_cell.angle_alpha   90.00
_cell.angle_beta   90.00
_cell.angle_gamma   90.00
#
_symmetry.space_group_name_H-M   'P 1'
#
loop_
_entity.id
_entity.type
_entity.pdbx_description
1 polymer ?
#
loop_
_entity_poly.entity_id
_entity_poly.type
_entity_poly.pdbx_seq_one_letter_code
_entity_poly.pdbx_strand_id
1 'polypeptide(L)'
;MSLHLAKPLEMQSLPRCPRSFGEFAVLCCLLGCWGWSAGARGDDIDEAKGLEFFETKIRPVLVKHCYECHSAESKEVKGGLRVDSATGLKQGGDSGPVLVVGKPRASLLIEVLRYEGAEMPPVSKLSNEVISAFERWVSMGAPDPRVVDVAETARHAIDIEEGRKFWAFQPVQSTDVPKVEKVDWPRSQIDAFVLSSLEQQGLAPSRDADRVTLVRRLYYDLTGLPPSPEEVIAFVNDSSAGAVETLVDKLLDSPQFGVQWGRHWLDVARYADSNGGDFNATFHNAWRYRDYVVNAMNNDKPFDQFVREQIAGDLLPYETDEQRAEQMIATGILMIGTKMLSERDKEKLRMDVVDEQINTIGKAFMGMTLGCARCHDHKFDPIPTRDYYALAGIFRSTSTLEGESQQYVSTWPKRTLPADEEHVAAVKKYDVTKKELKTSLDAAQKDLAQAQKTFDDLGKLYNELTIDDTEAKLIGKWIPSTYSKGFIGKGYIHDDQTDKGQKSVEFPVKITKSGRYDVRLAYTPNSGRADNVPIVIRHANGTSEVSLNQQPTPPIDGQFASVGAFEFKADSIAIVRLSNRGTVGHVIADAVRLVEVDKTGAPIVVEGAPANAIVEQAKSMLEVAQTKADTLEKQLKELDESAPAPLPKAIAVIDHKQIGDCEVRVRGETRNLGPKVERGFLQVANRGEQPKLTGHYSGRQQLAEWIASPDHPLTARVIVNRVWCHLIGEGLVRSVDNFGNLGERPTHPELLDHLASEFVRDGWSIKRAIRRIALSRTYQMSSDHNETSWQADPSNKLLWRAYRRRVPAEAIRDSMLAISGQLDLEPDGSPVKGLGTLVTNNSSNADTYKGKETSKRSVYLPIIRNELPPILTVFDFADPDLVTGKRSSTNVPAQALLLMNSPFVMQAADLTAKKLANREITDDELIAELYQLVFARQPTKLETDRAVGFLRGAESLDRSVRLSQLVHVLFASTKFRTLM
;
A
#
# COMPACT_ATOMS: atom_id res chain seq x y z
N MET A 1 -8.91 -43.82 8.80
CA MET A 1 -10.00 -44.17 9.73
C MET A 1 -11.31 -43.71 9.14
N SER A 2 -12.29 -44.61 9.15
CA SER A 2 -13.48 -44.63 8.32
C SER A 2 -14.59 -43.65 8.73
N LEU A 3 -15.27 -43.10 7.70
CA LEU A 3 -16.72 -42.97 7.49
C LEU A 3 -17.65 -42.86 8.72
N HIS A 4 -18.55 -41.86 8.73
CA HIS A 4 -20.00 -42.08 8.61
C HIS A 4 -20.79 -40.82 8.18
N LEU A 5 -21.89 -41.09 7.48
CA LEU A 5 -22.73 -40.26 6.60
C LEU A 5 -24.04 -39.78 7.27
N ALA A 6 -24.66 -38.70 6.73
CA ALA A 6 -26.09 -38.60 6.34
C ALA A 6 -26.39 -37.14 5.88
N LYS A 7 -26.59 -36.84 4.59
CA LYS A 7 -27.75 -36.97 3.65
C LYS A 7 -28.63 -35.68 3.56
N PRO A 8 -28.98 -35.20 2.33
CA PRO A 8 -29.75 -33.98 2.08
C PRO A 8 -31.25 -34.25 1.83
N LEU A 9 -32.09 -33.21 1.89
CA LEU A 9 -33.52 -33.27 1.55
C LEU A 9 -33.90 -32.20 0.52
N GLU A 10 -34.56 -32.66 -0.55
CA GLU A 10 -35.07 -31.92 -1.71
C GLU A 10 -36.50 -31.36 -1.53
N MET A 11 -36.76 -30.34 -2.35
CA MET A 11 -37.98 -29.66 -2.84
C MET A 11 -39.38 -30.28 -2.66
N GLN A 12 -40.36 -29.38 -2.47
CA GLN A 12 -41.69 -29.31 -3.13
C GLN A 12 -42.27 -27.88 -2.90
N SER A 13 -42.38 -26.98 -3.89
CA SER A 13 -43.33 -26.81 -5.02
C SER A 13 -44.42 -25.74 -4.76
N LEU A 14 -44.55 -24.83 -5.73
CA LEU A 14 -45.35 -23.59 -5.84
C LEU A 14 -46.89 -23.76 -5.78
N PRO A 15 -47.66 -22.65 -5.83
CA PRO A 15 -48.18 -22.21 -7.13
C PRO A 15 -48.11 -20.70 -7.42
N ARG A 16 -48.29 -20.41 -8.72
CA ARG A 16 -48.12 -19.15 -9.47
C ARG A 16 -49.39 -18.28 -9.52
N CYS A 17 -49.19 -16.95 -9.60
CA CYS A 17 -49.86 -15.88 -10.42
C CYS A 17 -51.42 -15.75 -10.47
N PRO A 18 -52.03 -14.59 -10.84
CA PRO A 18 -51.61 -13.72 -11.95
C PRO A 18 -51.71 -12.19 -11.80
N ARG A 19 -51.12 -11.55 -12.83
CA ARG A 19 -51.06 -10.14 -13.24
C ARG A 19 -52.43 -9.49 -13.50
N SER A 20 -52.53 -8.16 -13.45
CA SER A 20 -52.80 -7.34 -14.65
C SER A 20 -52.82 -5.82 -14.37
N PHE A 21 -52.37 -5.09 -15.38
CA PHE A 21 -52.39 -3.64 -15.62
C PHE A 21 -53.81 -3.12 -15.92
N GLY A 22 -54.05 -1.82 -15.76
CA GLY A 22 -55.11 -1.10 -16.49
C GLY A 22 -55.51 0.26 -15.92
N GLU A 23 -55.22 1.33 -16.66
CA GLU A 23 -55.61 2.73 -16.48
C GLU A 23 -57.14 2.96 -16.54
N PHE A 24 -57.68 4.04 -15.95
CA PHE A 24 -58.68 4.95 -16.56
C PHE A 24 -59.01 6.14 -15.63
N ALA A 25 -59.58 7.19 -16.22
CA ALA A 25 -59.50 8.60 -15.84
C ALA A 25 -60.85 9.22 -15.38
N VAL A 26 -60.75 10.38 -14.70
CA VAL A 26 -61.54 11.64 -14.92
C VAL A 26 -62.99 11.82 -14.37
N LEU A 27 -63.09 12.86 -13.50
CA LEU A 27 -64.10 13.95 -13.32
C LEU A 27 -65.43 13.87 -12.51
N CYS A 28 -65.66 15.05 -11.90
CA CYS A 28 -66.91 15.76 -11.51
C CYS A 28 -67.51 15.45 -10.12
N CYS A 29 -67.54 16.37 -9.14
CA CYS A 29 -68.09 17.75 -9.01
C CYS A 29 -69.54 17.82 -8.47
N LEU A 30 -69.66 18.50 -7.32
CA LEU A 30 -70.72 19.44 -6.88
C LEU A 30 -71.89 18.99 -5.97
N LEU A 31 -71.89 19.65 -4.79
CA LEU A 31 -72.98 20.34 -4.06
C LEU A 31 -73.96 19.56 -3.16
N GLY A 32 -74.05 20.05 -1.91
CA GLY A 32 -75.19 19.84 -1.01
C GLY A 32 -74.90 20.22 0.45
N CYS A 33 -75.20 21.46 0.83
CA CYS A 33 -75.10 22.00 2.20
C CYS A 33 -76.27 21.61 3.12
N TRP A 34 -76.06 21.83 4.44
CA TRP A 34 -76.97 21.77 5.62
C TRP A 34 -77.01 20.39 6.30
N GLY A 35 -76.87 20.21 7.61
CA GLY A 35 -76.70 21.11 8.76
C GLY A 35 -76.84 20.24 10.04
N TRP A 36 -76.01 20.54 11.04
CA TRP A 36 -76.08 20.14 12.46
C TRP A 36 -76.09 18.65 12.91
N SER A 37 -74.97 18.30 13.54
CA SER A 37 -74.85 17.90 14.96
C SER A 37 -75.69 16.74 15.50
N ALA A 38 -75.06 15.58 15.66
CA ALA A 38 -74.86 14.90 16.95
C ALA A 38 -74.14 13.55 16.73
N GLY A 39 -73.03 13.32 17.43
CA GLY A 39 -72.40 11.99 17.45
C GLY A 39 -70.92 11.89 17.78
N ALA A 40 -70.31 12.83 18.53
CA ALA A 40 -69.06 12.55 19.23
C ALA A 40 -69.35 11.51 20.33
N ARG A 41 -68.67 10.35 20.26
CA ARG A 41 -68.50 9.38 21.38
C ARG A 41 -67.64 8.14 21.05
N GLY A 42 -67.10 8.02 19.84
CA GLY A 42 -66.26 6.87 19.44
C GLY A 42 -64.78 7.02 19.81
N ASP A 43 -64.15 8.11 19.38
CA ASP A 43 -62.69 8.28 19.48
C ASP A 43 -62.21 8.73 20.87
N ASP A 44 -62.99 9.55 21.59
CA ASP A 44 -62.64 10.00 22.96
C ASP A 44 -62.58 8.85 23.99
N ILE A 45 -63.31 7.75 23.74
CA ILE A 45 -63.36 6.59 24.63
C ILE A 45 -62.09 5.74 24.52
N ASP A 46 -61.42 5.71 23.37
CA ASP A 46 -60.23 4.89 23.14
C ASP A 46 -58.95 5.59 23.63
N GLU A 47 -58.87 6.92 23.51
CA GLU A 47 -57.77 7.72 24.08
C GLU A 47 -57.82 7.73 25.62
N ALA A 48 -59.00 7.92 26.22
CA ALA A 48 -59.15 7.90 27.67
C ALA A 48 -58.74 6.54 28.29
N LYS A 49 -59.08 5.42 27.63
CA LYS A 49 -58.63 4.07 28.03
C LYS A 49 -57.13 3.89 27.84
N GLY A 50 -56.55 4.48 26.80
CA GLY A 50 -55.11 4.49 26.56
C GLY A 50 -54.33 5.23 27.65
N LEU A 51 -54.81 6.39 28.07
CA LEU A 51 -54.21 7.18 29.15
C LEU A 51 -54.35 6.46 30.50
N GLU A 52 -55.52 5.87 30.80
CA GLU A 52 -55.70 5.04 32.00
C GLU A 52 -54.77 3.82 32.00
N PHE A 53 -54.59 3.16 30.86
CA PHE A 53 -53.65 2.04 30.70
C PHE A 53 -52.20 2.49 30.96
N PHE A 54 -51.82 3.66 30.45
CA PHE A 54 -50.50 4.23 30.69
C PHE A 54 -50.29 4.51 32.20
N GLU A 55 -51.24 5.16 32.86
CA GLU A 55 -51.14 5.51 34.29
C GLU A 55 -51.06 4.27 35.20
N THR A 56 -51.80 3.23 34.86
CA THR A 56 -51.93 2.04 35.73
C THR A 56 -50.92 0.94 35.43
N LYS A 57 -50.43 0.83 34.18
CA LYS A 57 -49.55 -0.28 33.74
C LYS A 57 -48.15 0.14 33.33
N ILE A 58 -47.96 1.36 32.82
CA ILE A 58 -46.69 1.78 32.21
C ILE A 58 -45.92 2.74 33.13
N ARG A 59 -46.55 3.84 33.56
CA ARG A 59 -45.91 4.86 34.42
C ARG A 59 -45.28 4.26 35.69
N PRO A 60 -45.92 3.35 36.44
CA PRO A 60 -45.32 2.79 37.65
C PRO A 60 -44.01 2.05 37.37
N VAL A 61 -43.90 1.40 36.20
CA VAL A 61 -42.69 0.68 35.78
C VAL A 61 -41.60 1.66 35.37
N LEU A 62 -41.93 2.69 34.57
CA LEU A 62 -40.98 3.72 34.18
C LEU A 62 -40.38 4.43 35.40
N VAL A 63 -41.22 4.79 36.37
CA VAL A 63 -40.78 5.42 37.63
C VAL A 63 -39.87 4.49 38.41
N LYS A 64 -40.24 3.22 38.55
CA LYS A 64 -39.51 2.26 39.39
C LYS A 64 -38.21 1.76 38.78
N HIS A 65 -38.15 1.59 37.46
CA HIS A 65 -37.06 0.88 36.79
C HIS A 65 -36.26 1.72 35.80
N CYS A 66 -36.76 2.90 35.38
CA CYS A 66 -36.14 3.66 34.30
C CYS A 66 -35.74 5.07 34.71
N TYR A 67 -36.45 5.73 35.63
CA TYR A 67 -36.22 7.13 35.96
C TYR A 67 -34.87 7.41 36.62
N GLU A 68 -34.28 6.45 37.32
CA GLU A 68 -32.96 6.61 37.94
C GLU A 68 -31.88 7.06 36.93
N CYS A 69 -31.96 6.55 35.70
CA CYS A 69 -31.01 6.83 34.62
C CYS A 69 -31.60 7.63 33.45
N HIS A 70 -32.92 7.69 33.30
CA HIS A 70 -33.60 8.25 32.11
C HIS A 70 -34.67 9.30 32.45
N SER A 71 -34.47 10.09 33.52
CA SER A 71 -35.36 11.21 33.88
C SER A 71 -34.62 12.53 34.01
N ALA A 72 -35.36 13.64 34.09
CA ALA A 72 -34.80 14.99 34.30
C ALA A 72 -33.98 15.11 35.58
N GLU A 73 -34.41 14.37 36.61
CA GLU A 73 -33.84 14.42 37.95
C GLU A 73 -32.66 13.45 38.11
N SER A 74 -32.31 12.70 37.05
CA SER A 74 -31.14 11.82 37.06
C SER A 74 -29.84 12.64 37.12
N LYS A 75 -28.89 12.19 37.95
CA LYS A 75 -27.54 12.79 38.02
C LYS A 75 -26.81 12.74 36.68
N GLU A 76 -27.10 11.74 35.85
CA GLU A 76 -26.52 11.56 34.53
C GLU A 76 -27.53 10.84 33.63
N VAL A 77 -28.11 11.56 32.66
CA VAL A 77 -29.07 10.98 31.72
C VAL A 77 -28.35 10.01 30.77
N LYS A 78 -28.57 8.71 30.95
CA LYS A 78 -27.90 7.68 30.16
C LYS A 78 -28.44 7.63 28.72
N GLY A 79 -27.52 7.57 27.75
CA GLY A 79 -27.83 7.48 26.33
C GLY A 79 -28.69 8.62 25.79
N GLY A 80 -28.65 9.80 26.43
CA GLY A 80 -29.41 10.99 26.02
C GLY A 80 -30.93 10.80 26.04
N LEU A 81 -31.43 9.72 26.64
CA LEU A 81 -32.83 9.31 26.57
C LEU A 81 -33.62 9.76 27.80
N ARG A 82 -34.77 10.38 27.56
CA ARG A 82 -35.73 10.81 28.59
C ARG A 82 -37.03 10.01 28.45
N VAL A 83 -37.35 9.20 29.46
CA VAL A 83 -38.59 8.39 29.50
C VAL A 83 -39.66 8.93 30.45
N ASP A 84 -39.35 10.03 31.13
CA ASP A 84 -40.19 10.74 32.10
C ASP A 84 -41.17 11.74 31.47
N SER A 85 -41.14 11.93 30.15
CA SER A 85 -42.06 12.76 29.39
C SER A 85 -42.47 12.09 28.07
N ALA A 86 -43.65 12.46 27.55
CA ALA A 86 -44.13 11.99 26.26
C ALA A 86 -43.22 12.48 25.10
N THR A 87 -42.73 13.72 25.21
CA THR A 87 -41.83 14.33 24.23
C THR A 87 -40.47 13.64 24.19
N GLY A 88 -39.88 13.33 25.35
CA GLY A 88 -38.59 12.62 25.42
C GLY A 88 -38.65 11.22 24.79
N LEU A 89 -39.76 10.50 25.00
CA LEU A 89 -39.99 9.19 24.39
C LEU A 89 -40.17 9.27 22.86
N LYS A 90 -40.78 10.33 22.35
CA LYS A 90 -40.92 10.58 20.91
C LYS A 90 -39.60 11.02 20.27
N GLN A 91 -38.82 11.86 20.95
CA GLN A 91 -37.53 12.36 20.46
C GLN A 91 -36.46 11.26 20.41
N GLY A 92 -36.49 10.32 21.36
CA GLY A 92 -35.52 9.25 21.47
C GLY A 92 -34.23 9.69 22.17
N GLY A 93 -33.20 8.84 22.07
CA GLY A 93 -31.88 9.08 22.68
C GLY A 93 -30.75 9.09 21.65
N ASP A 94 -29.53 8.90 22.12
CA ASP A 94 -28.31 8.80 21.29
C ASP A 94 -28.34 7.59 20.33
N SER A 95 -29.27 6.66 20.53
CA SER A 95 -29.56 5.52 19.65
C SER A 95 -30.62 5.80 18.58
N GLY A 96 -31.12 7.04 18.51
CA GLY A 96 -32.24 7.41 17.65
C GLY A 96 -33.60 7.24 18.34
N PRO A 97 -34.70 7.20 17.56
CA PRO A 97 -36.05 7.07 18.10
C PRO A 97 -36.21 5.78 18.90
N VAL A 98 -36.74 5.88 20.13
CA VAL A 98 -36.97 4.68 20.97
C VAL A 98 -38.33 4.04 20.76
N LEU A 99 -39.28 4.79 20.18
CA LEU A 99 -40.64 4.35 19.88
C LEU A 99 -40.96 4.55 18.40
N VAL A 100 -41.55 3.52 17.80
CA VAL A 100 -42.23 3.60 16.51
C VAL A 100 -43.71 3.34 16.77
N VAL A 101 -44.50 4.41 16.75
CA VAL A 101 -45.93 4.42 17.11
C VAL A 101 -46.68 3.31 16.38
N GLY A 102 -47.43 2.48 17.12
CA GLY A 102 -48.21 1.37 16.58
C GLY A 102 -47.40 0.15 16.15
N LYS A 103 -46.06 0.17 16.25
CA LYS A 103 -45.16 -0.91 15.79
C LYS A 103 -44.21 -1.37 16.89
N PRO A 104 -44.66 -2.22 17.84
CA PRO A 104 -43.83 -2.69 18.96
C PRO A 104 -42.52 -3.36 18.51
N ARG A 105 -42.57 -4.23 17.49
CA ARG A 105 -41.38 -4.96 17.00
C ARG A 105 -40.34 -4.07 16.31
N ALA A 106 -40.72 -2.85 15.90
CA ALA A 106 -39.80 -1.89 15.29
C ALA A 106 -39.32 -0.83 16.31
N SER A 107 -39.80 -0.89 17.55
CA SER A 107 -39.48 0.08 18.60
C SER A 107 -38.28 -0.41 19.42
N LEU A 108 -37.20 0.38 19.43
CA LEU A 108 -35.98 0.05 20.17
C LEU A 108 -36.23 -0.17 21.68
N LEU A 109 -37.20 0.54 22.27
CA LEU A 109 -37.58 0.32 23.67
C LEU A 109 -38.00 -1.14 23.93
N ILE A 110 -38.76 -1.74 23.01
CA ILE A 110 -39.24 -3.12 23.16
C ILE A 110 -38.09 -4.11 22.96
N GLU A 111 -37.22 -3.87 21.99
CA GLU A 111 -36.02 -4.68 21.74
C GLU A 111 -35.11 -4.74 22.99
N VAL A 112 -34.87 -3.58 23.61
CA VAL A 112 -34.06 -3.45 24.84
C VAL A 112 -34.76 -4.16 26.01
N LEU A 113 -36.08 -3.99 26.18
CA LEU A 113 -36.83 -4.67 27.26
C LEU A 113 -36.87 -6.20 27.08
N ARG A 114 -36.79 -6.70 25.83
CA ARG A 114 -36.74 -8.13 25.52
C ARG A 114 -35.35 -8.75 25.63
N TYR A 115 -34.30 -7.93 25.70
CA TYR A 115 -32.90 -8.37 25.63
C TYR A 115 -32.60 -9.04 24.27
N GLU A 116 -33.13 -8.47 23.18
CA GLU A 116 -32.91 -8.95 21.80
C GLU A 116 -31.76 -8.18 21.10
N GLY A 117 -31.05 -7.30 21.82
CA GLY A 117 -30.00 -6.41 21.31
C GLY A 117 -29.21 -5.75 22.44
N ALA A 118 -29.20 -4.41 22.50
CA ALA A 118 -28.58 -3.67 23.62
C ALA A 118 -29.37 -3.87 24.92
N GLU A 119 -28.68 -4.18 26.03
CA GLU A 119 -29.31 -4.43 27.34
C GLU A 119 -29.13 -3.24 28.30
N MET A 120 -30.13 -2.99 29.16
CA MET A 120 -30.07 -1.94 30.21
C MET A 120 -29.44 -2.49 31.51
N PRO A 121 -28.34 -1.94 32.05
CA PRO A 121 -27.78 -2.33 33.34
C PRO A 121 -28.37 -1.52 34.53
N PRO A 122 -28.44 -2.02 35.79
CA PRO A 122 -28.27 -3.39 36.29
C PRO A 122 -29.44 -3.79 37.21
N VAL A 123 -30.59 -4.17 36.66
CA VAL A 123 -31.62 -4.90 37.40
C VAL A 123 -32.20 -5.89 36.39
N SER A 124 -32.29 -7.16 36.78
CA SER A 124 -32.77 -8.29 35.96
C SER A 124 -33.88 -7.93 34.96
N LYS A 125 -33.90 -8.61 33.81
CA LYS A 125 -34.96 -8.51 32.78
C LYS A 125 -36.36 -8.41 33.43
N LEU A 126 -37.14 -7.43 32.99
CA LEU A 126 -38.51 -7.24 33.47
C LEU A 126 -39.37 -8.47 33.17
N SER A 127 -40.43 -8.68 33.95
CA SER A 127 -41.29 -9.84 33.75
C SER A 127 -42.00 -9.80 32.39
N ASN A 128 -42.31 -10.97 31.83
CA ASN A 128 -42.96 -11.06 30.52
C ASN A 128 -44.32 -10.34 30.51
N GLU A 129 -45.02 -10.25 31.65
CA GLU A 129 -46.27 -9.51 31.81
C GLU A 129 -46.05 -8.00 31.64
N VAL A 130 -44.96 -7.47 32.21
CA VAL A 130 -44.58 -6.05 32.07
C VAL A 130 -44.19 -5.75 30.63
N ILE A 131 -43.35 -6.59 30.00
CA ILE A 131 -42.95 -6.43 28.60
C ILE A 131 -44.19 -6.45 27.68
N SER A 132 -45.11 -7.39 27.91
CA SER A 132 -46.37 -7.47 27.17
C SER A 132 -47.25 -6.22 27.34
N ALA A 133 -47.22 -5.60 28.53
CA ALA A 133 -47.92 -4.34 28.76
C ALA A 133 -47.31 -3.20 27.94
N PHE A 134 -45.98 -3.09 27.87
CA PHE A 134 -45.31 -2.11 27.00
C PHE A 134 -45.62 -2.35 25.52
N GLU A 135 -45.62 -3.59 25.05
CA GLU A 135 -45.98 -3.92 23.66
C GLU A 135 -47.42 -3.52 23.33
N ARG A 136 -48.35 -3.79 24.25
CA ARG A 136 -49.75 -3.40 24.10
C ARG A 136 -49.89 -1.89 24.09
N TRP A 137 -49.21 -1.18 24.97
CA TRP A 137 -49.22 0.28 25.02
C TRP A 137 -48.67 0.90 23.72
N VAL A 138 -47.55 0.39 23.18
CA VAL A 138 -47.02 0.85 21.89
C VAL A 138 -47.98 0.55 20.74
N SER A 139 -48.65 -0.60 20.76
CA SER A 139 -49.68 -0.97 19.77
C SER A 139 -50.89 -0.02 19.80
N MET A 140 -51.24 0.51 20.97
CA MET A 140 -52.30 1.50 21.17
C MET A 140 -51.88 2.93 20.77
N GLY A 141 -50.71 3.10 20.17
CA GLY A 141 -50.20 4.42 19.78
C GLY A 141 -49.37 5.12 20.85
N ALA A 142 -48.98 4.40 21.92
CA ALA A 142 -48.22 4.92 23.05
C ALA A 142 -48.82 6.21 23.69
N PRO A 143 -50.12 6.20 24.07
CA PRO A 143 -50.77 7.35 24.69
C PRO A 143 -50.10 7.68 26.03
N ASP A 144 -49.73 8.95 26.24
CA ASP A 144 -48.98 9.43 27.39
C ASP A 144 -49.43 10.85 27.77
N PRO A 145 -50.03 11.05 28.96
CA PRO A 145 -50.55 12.35 29.39
C PRO A 145 -49.45 13.31 29.87
N ARG A 146 -48.18 12.90 29.91
CA ARG A 146 -47.04 13.73 30.37
C ARG A 146 -46.57 14.67 29.26
N VAL A 147 -47.47 15.51 28.78
CA VAL A 147 -47.13 16.62 27.88
C VAL A 147 -46.61 17.76 28.74
N VAL A 148 -45.30 17.79 28.93
CA VAL A 148 -44.62 18.93 29.55
C VAL A 148 -44.05 19.76 28.40
N ASP A 149 -44.29 21.07 28.39
CA ASP A 149 -43.53 22.04 27.59
C ASP A 149 -42.11 22.10 28.15
N VAL A 150 -41.32 21.07 27.85
CA VAL A 150 -39.90 21.10 28.12
C VAL A 150 -39.30 21.93 27.00
N ALA A 151 -38.97 23.18 27.32
CA ALA A 151 -38.05 23.98 26.52
C ALA A 151 -36.90 23.07 26.08
N GLU A 152 -36.65 23.05 24.77
CA GLU A 152 -35.68 22.18 24.09
C GLU A 152 -34.53 21.78 25.00
N THR A 153 -34.58 20.57 25.58
CA THR A 153 -33.35 19.90 25.98
C THR A 153 -32.70 19.45 24.69
N ALA A 154 -32.13 20.41 23.98
CA ALA A 154 -31.17 20.16 22.94
C ALA A 154 -30.16 19.16 23.51
N ARG A 155 -29.84 18.12 22.72
CA ARG A 155 -28.48 17.53 22.78
C ARG A 155 -27.54 18.71 23.01
N HIS A 156 -26.68 18.69 24.03
CA HIS A 156 -25.77 19.82 24.31
C HIS A 156 -25.18 20.29 22.98
N ALA A 157 -25.76 21.34 22.42
CA ALA A 157 -25.43 21.75 21.07
C ALA A 157 -24.08 22.41 21.25
N ILE A 158 -23.09 21.95 20.49
CA ILE A 158 -21.78 22.55 20.55
C ILE A 158 -21.92 24.05 20.27
N ASP A 159 -21.62 24.87 21.27
CA ASP A 159 -21.58 26.31 21.13
C ASP A 159 -20.27 26.70 20.44
N ILE A 160 -20.38 26.99 19.14
CA ILE A 160 -19.24 27.38 18.30
C ILE A 160 -18.65 28.72 18.73
N GLU A 161 -19.47 29.67 19.20
CA GLU A 161 -18.97 30.98 19.64
C GLU A 161 -18.25 30.89 20.97
N GLU A 162 -18.73 30.07 21.90
CA GLU A 162 -17.98 29.75 23.12
C GLU A 162 -16.69 28.99 22.80
N GLY A 163 -16.78 27.98 21.93
CA GLY A 163 -15.62 27.21 21.46
C GLY A 163 -14.52 28.10 20.87
N ARG A 164 -14.91 29.13 20.13
CA ARG A 164 -13.98 30.13 19.54
C ARG A 164 -13.17 30.89 20.58
N LYS A 165 -13.60 30.98 21.84
CA LYS A 165 -12.86 31.64 22.94
C LYS A 165 -11.63 30.86 23.40
N PHE A 166 -11.56 29.57 23.08
CA PHE A 166 -10.39 28.75 23.39
C PHE A 166 -9.16 29.25 22.63
N TRP A 167 -8.02 29.38 23.32
CA TRP A 167 -6.79 30.01 22.80
C TRP A 167 -6.38 29.59 21.38
N ALA A 168 -6.47 28.30 21.05
CA ALA A 168 -6.01 27.79 19.76
C ALA A 168 -6.88 28.26 18.59
N PHE A 169 -8.13 28.64 18.84
CA PHE A 169 -9.06 29.17 17.82
C PHE A 169 -9.10 30.70 17.82
N GLN A 170 -8.46 31.37 18.78
CA GLN A 170 -8.29 32.82 18.73
C GLN A 170 -7.35 33.19 17.56
N PRO A 171 -7.55 34.36 16.91
CA PRO A 171 -6.60 34.86 15.92
C PRO A 171 -5.17 34.89 16.47
N VAL A 172 -4.18 34.70 15.60
CA VAL A 172 -2.76 34.85 15.98
C VAL A 172 -2.50 36.30 16.33
N GLN A 173 -1.99 36.56 17.54
CA GLN A 173 -1.72 37.92 17.99
C GLN A 173 -0.27 38.33 17.72
N SER A 174 -0.07 39.57 17.28
CA SER A 174 1.26 40.18 17.33
C SER A 174 1.54 40.59 18.77
N THR A 175 2.48 39.91 19.43
CA THR A 175 2.89 40.22 20.80
C THR A 175 4.12 41.12 20.80
N ASP A 176 4.11 42.13 21.68
CA ASP A 176 5.29 42.96 21.93
C ASP A 176 6.37 42.13 22.63
N VAL A 177 7.63 42.43 22.32
CA VAL A 177 8.76 41.75 22.98
C VAL A 177 8.80 42.17 24.46
N PRO A 178 8.80 41.21 25.41
CA PRO A 178 8.73 41.54 26.83
C PRO A 178 10.01 42.22 27.30
N LYS A 179 9.85 43.10 28.30
CA LYS A 179 10.97 43.72 29.00
C LYS A 179 11.55 42.75 30.02
N VAL A 180 12.86 42.59 30.02
CA VAL A 180 13.61 41.70 30.91
C VAL A 180 14.53 42.50 31.83
N GLU A 181 14.84 41.96 33.01
CA GLU A 181 15.77 42.56 33.96
C GLU A 181 17.21 42.45 33.46
N LYS A 182 17.61 41.27 32.95
CA LYS A 182 18.95 41.02 32.40
C LYS A 182 19.02 41.37 30.91
N VAL A 183 19.00 42.65 30.60
CA VAL A 183 18.97 43.19 29.23
C VAL A 183 20.11 42.73 28.32
N ASP A 184 21.28 42.37 28.86
CA ASP A 184 22.45 41.93 28.08
C ASP A 184 22.44 40.43 27.75
N TRP A 185 21.51 39.65 28.31
CA TRP A 185 21.47 38.20 28.07
C TRP A 185 20.84 37.82 26.72
N PRO A 186 19.67 38.37 26.32
CA PRO A 186 19.04 38.06 25.04
C PRO A 186 19.93 38.41 23.83
N ARG A 187 20.00 37.51 22.84
CA ARG A 187 20.57 37.80 21.50
C ARG A 187 19.49 38.06 20.46
N SER A 188 18.27 37.62 20.75
CA SER A 188 17.12 37.66 19.87
C SER A 188 15.84 37.92 20.67
N GLN A 189 14.75 38.18 19.96
CA GLN A 189 13.43 38.37 20.58
C GLN A 189 12.93 37.08 21.27
N ILE A 190 13.25 35.90 20.72
CA ILE A 190 12.95 34.58 21.33
C ILE A 190 13.52 34.52 22.75
N ASP A 191 14.76 34.98 22.92
CA ASP A 191 15.45 34.94 24.19
C ASP A 191 14.79 35.85 25.23
N ALA A 192 14.23 36.99 24.82
CA ALA A 192 13.51 37.87 25.73
C ALA A 192 12.24 37.21 26.28
N PHE A 193 11.47 36.49 25.46
CA PHE A 193 10.27 35.75 25.92
C PHE A 193 10.62 34.64 26.92
N VAL A 194 11.67 33.86 26.63
CA VAL A 194 12.13 32.79 27.52
C VAL A 194 12.67 33.37 28.82
N LEU A 195 13.53 34.39 28.74
CA LEU A 195 14.12 35.02 29.92
C LEU A 195 13.06 35.70 30.80
N SER A 196 12.08 36.40 30.22
CA SER A 196 10.97 37.00 30.98
C SER A 196 10.24 35.94 31.81
N SER A 197 9.99 34.76 31.24
CA SER A 197 9.30 33.67 31.94
C SER A 197 10.16 33.07 33.07
N LEU A 198 11.49 33.02 32.88
CA LEU A 198 12.44 32.60 33.92
C LEU A 198 12.53 33.62 35.06
N GLU A 199 12.66 34.91 34.75
CA GLU A 199 12.76 36.00 35.71
C GLU A 199 11.50 36.12 36.58
N GLN A 200 10.32 35.95 35.99
CA GLN A 200 9.05 35.89 36.73
C GLN A 200 9.01 34.76 37.78
N GLN A 201 9.79 33.69 37.58
CA GLN A 201 9.90 32.56 38.51
C GLN A 201 11.19 32.60 39.35
N GLY A 202 11.97 33.69 39.26
CA GLY A 202 13.24 33.82 39.96
C GLY A 202 14.31 32.82 39.52
N LEU A 203 14.21 32.27 38.30
CA LEU A 203 15.14 31.30 37.76
C LEU A 203 16.19 31.96 36.86
N ALA A 204 17.35 31.33 36.77
CA ALA A 204 18.42 31.74 35.86
C ALA A 204 18.56 30.74 34.70
N PRO A 205 18.79 31.22 33.46
CA PRO A 205 19.13 30.36 32.34
C PRO A 205 20.53 29.75 32.53
N SER A 206 20.76 28.61 31.87
CA SER A 206 22.07 27.99 31.78
C SER A 206 23.05 28.83 30.95
N ARG A 207 24.34 28.52 31.08
CA ARG A 207 25.37 29.11 30.22
C ARG A 207 25.24 28.61 28.78
N ASP A 208 25.93 29.30 27.87
CA ASP A 208 26.06 28.86 26.48
C ASP A 208 26.78 27.50 26.40
N ALA A 209 26.37 26.67 25.45
CA ALA A 209 27.08 25.44 25.11
C ALA A 209 28.49 25.77 24.61
N ASP A 210 29.45 24.86 24.85
CA ASP A 210 30.76 24.98 24.24
C ASP A 210 30.66 24.83 22.70
N ARG A 211 31.64 25.40 21.98
CA ARG A 211 31.62 25.44 20.51
C ARG A 211 31.58 24.05 19.87
N VAL A 212 32.20 23.04 20.49
CA VAL A 212 32.19 21.65 19.99
C VAL A 212 30.80 21.04 20.09
N THR A 213 30.13 21.24 21.23
CA THR A 213 28.74 20.83 21.43
C THR A 213 27.81 21.54 20.45
N LEU A 214 27.98 22.85 20.25
CA LEU A 214 27.13 23.63 19.35
C LEU A 214 27.27 23.21 17.88
N VAL A 215 28.49 23.02 17.37
CA VAL A 215 28.71 22.59 15.97
C VAL A 215 28.12 21.21 15.74
N ARG A 216 28.33 20.26 16.66
CA ARG A 216 27.73 18.92 16.54
C ARG A 216 26.20 19.02 16.50
N ARG A 217 25.60 19.79 17.41
CA ARG A 217 24.13 19.99 17.46
C ARG A 217 23.59 20.55 16.15
N LEU A 218 24.21 21.61 15.63
CA LEU A 218 23.80 22.26 14.37
C LEU A 218 23.86 21.31 13.16
N TYR A 219 24.93 20.53 13.01
CA TYR A 219 25.04 19.58 11.89
C TYR A 219 23.95 18.50 11.94
N TYR A 220 23.71 17.89 13.11
CA TYR A 220 22.66 16.89 13.24
C TYR A 220 21.26 17.47 13.03
N ASP A 221 20.97 18.63 13.62
CA ASP A 221 19.65 19.27 13.50
C ASP A 221 19.35 19.74 12.09
N LEU A 222 20.36 20.28 11.38
CA LEU A 222 20.14 20.88 10.08
C LEU A 222 20.37 19.90 8.93
N THR A 223 21.21 18.86 9.07
CA THR A 223 21.56 17.97 7.95
C THR A 223 21.37 16.47 8.24
N GLY A 224 21.11 16.12 9.50
CA GLY A 224 21.03 14.72 9.95
C GLY A 224 22.36 13.98 9.95
N LEU A 225 23.48 14.67 9.67
CA LEU A 225 24.82 14.10 9.56
C LEU A 225 25.77 14.66 10.63
N PRO A 226 26.85 13.93 10.97
CA PRO A 226 27.91 14.47 11.81
C PRO A 226 28.80 15.45 11.01
N PRO A 227 29.39 16.47 11.66
CA PRO A 227 30.42 17.31 11.03
C PRO A 227 31.71 16.51 10.80
N SER A 228 32.49 16.88 9.78
CA SER A 228 33.85 16.36 9.63
C SER A 228 34.81 16.93 10.70
N PRO A 229 35.92 16.25 11.02
CA PRO A 229 36.93 16.80 11.93
C PRO A 229 37.44 18.19 11.51
N GLU A 230 37.63 18.42 10.22
CA GLU A 230 38.08 19.69 9.65
C GLU A 230 37.03 20.79 9.86
N GLU A 231 35.75 20.47 9.69
CA GLU A 231 34.64 21.41 9.92
C GLU A 231 34.51 21.78 11.40
N VAL A 232 34.71 20.83 12.31
CA VAL A 232 34.76 21.09 13.76
C VAL A 232 35.92 22.03 14.09
N ILE A 233 37.14 21.73 13.61
CA ILE A 233 38.33 22.54 13.88
C ILE A 233 38.15 23.97 13.32
N ALA A 234 37.68 24.10 12.09
CA ALA A 234 37.42 25.39 11.46
C ALA A 234 36.43 26.23 12.27
N PHE A 235 35.30 25.64 12.67
CA PHE A 235 34.31 26.36 13.46
C PHE A 235 34.80 26.69 14.87
N VAL A 236 35.49 25.78 15.55
CA VAL A 236 35.98 26.02 16.92
C VAL A 236 37.01 27.15 16.94
N ASN A 237 37.86 27.25 15.91
CA ASN A 237 38.89 28.28 15.80
C ASN A 237 38.38 29.62 15.25
N ASP A 238 37.19 29.65 14.64
CA ASP A 238 36.58 30.89 14.17
C ASP A 238 36.02 31.73 15.34
N SER A 239 36.77 32.75 15.72
CA SER A 239 36.41 33.69 16.79
C SER A 239 35.58 34.89 16.32
N SER A 240 35.16 34.92 15.05
CA SER A 240 34.33 36.00 14.53
C SER A 240 32.96 36.04 15.20
N ALA A 241 32.40 37.24 15.37
CA ALA A 241 31.08 37.44 15.97
C ALA A 241 29.95 36.75 15.17
N GLY A 242 30.14 36.56 13.85
CA GLY A 242 29.18 35.93 12.95
C GLY A 242 29.44 34.43 12.68
N ALA A 243 30.34 33.77 13.39
CA ALA A 243 30.72 32.38 13.09
C ALA A 243 29.52 31.40 13.12
N VAL A 244 28.60 31.57 14.07
CA VAL A 244 27.39 30.73 14.16
C VAL A 244 26.43 31.01 13.00
N GLU A 245 26.27 32.28 12.65
CA GLU A 245 25.41 32.72 11.54
C GLU A 245 25.89 32.14 10.21
N THR A 246 27.18 32.30 9.90
CA THR A 246 27.81 31.74 8.71
C THR A 246 27.66 30.21 8.65
N LEU A 247 27.82 29.51 9.78
CA LEU A 247 27.64 28.06 9.81
C LEU A 247 26.17 27.66 9.57
N VAL A 248 25.22 28.32 10.23
CA VAL A 248 23.79 28.05 10.04
C VAL A 248 23.41 28.26 8.58
N ASP A 249 23.83 29.35 7.96
CA ASP A 249 23.53 29.66 6.56
C ASP A 249 24.12 28.60 5.62
N LYS A 250 25.40 28.22 5.82
CA LYS A 250 26.04 27.11 5.08
C LYS A 250 25.22 25.82 5.17
N LEU A 251 24.72 25.48 6.36
CA LEU A 251 23.98 24.23 6.58
C LEU A 251 22.56 24.29 5.98
N LEU A 252 21.88 25.44 6.04
CA LEU A 252 20.58 25.66 5.41
C LEU A 252 20.65 25.62 3.88
N ASP A 253 21.78 26.01 3.29
CA ASP A 253 22.04 25.95 1.84
C ASP A 253 22.48 24.56 1.35
N SER A 254 22.82 23.65 2.26
CA SER A 254 23.19 22.27 1.91
C SER A 254 21.98 21.48 1.39
N PRO A 255 22.11 20.67 0.31
CA PRO A 255 21.04 19.76 -0.12
C PRO A 255 20.60 18.75 0.96
N GLN A 256 21.49 18.51 1.94
CA GLN A 256 21.21 17.62 3.07
C GLN A 256 20.22 18.22 4.07
N PHE A 257 20.00 19.54 4.01
CA PHE A 257 18.95 20.21 4.75
C PHE A 257 17.57 19.67 4.39
N GLY A 258 17.23 19.67 3.11
CA GLY A 258 15.95 19.18 2.64
C GLY A 258 15.76 17.69 2.88
N VAL A 259 16.84 16.90 2.88
CA VAL A 259 16.79 15.48 3.27
C VAL A 259 16.37 15.33 4.74
N GLN A 260 17.01 16.07 5.66
CA GLN A 260 16.71 16.00 7.09
C GLN A 260 15.32 16.55 7.42
N TRP A 261 14.99 17.74 6.93
CA TRP A 261 13.72 18.40 7.23
C TRP A 261 12.55 17.80 6.46
N GLY A 262 12.80 17.29 5.26
CA GLY A 262 11.84 16.48 4.53
C GLY A 262 11.51 15.19 5.28
N ARG A 263 12.49 14.54 5.94
CA ARG A 263 12.24 13.35 6.75
C ARG A 263 11.26 13.62 7.89
N HIS A 264 11.35 14.76 8.57
CA HIS A 264 10.37 15.14 9.60
C HIS A 264 8.95 15.27 9.03
N TRP A 265 8.80 15.88 7.84
CA TRP A 265 7.50 15.96 7.17
C TRP A 265 6.96 14.59 6.74
N LEU A 266 7.84 13.68 6.31
CA LEU A 266 7.44 12.33 5.89
C LEU A 266 6.88 11.48 7.04
N ASP A 267 7.22 11.78 8.30
CA ASP A 267 6.53 11.19 9.47
C ASP A 267 5.07 11.64 9.58
N VAL A 268 4.83 12.92 9.35
CA VAL A 268 3.49 13.52 9.38
C VAL A 268 2.66 13.02 8.19
N ALA A 269 3.28 12.90 7.02
CA ALA A 269 2.65 12.39 5.80
C ALA A 269 2.46 10.86 5.79
N ARG A 270 3.00 10.14 6.78
CA ARG A 270 2.94 8.66 6.89
C ARG A 270 3.50 7.99 5.65
N TYR A 271 4.65 8.49 5.22
CA TYR A 271 5.29 8.02 4.01
C TYR A 271 5.64 6.53 4.12
N ALA A 272 5.27 5.76 3.09
CA ALA A 272 5.73 4.41 2.89
C ALA A 272 5.72 4.07 1.39
N ASP A 273 6.57 3.12 1.00
CA ASP A 273 6.63 2.56 -0.36
C ASP A 273 5.66 1.38 -0.55
N SER A 274 4.77 1.13 0.43
CA SER A 274 3.74 0.08 0.35
C SER A 274 2.45 0.46 1.10
N ASN A 275 1.34 -0.22 0.79
CA ASN A 275 0.01 0.08 1.33
C ASN A 275 -0.22 -0.40 2.78
N GLY A 276 0.31 -1.55 3.19
CA GLY A 276 -0.01 -2.16 4.50
C GLY A 276 -1.47 -2.64 4.61
N GLY A 277 -1.99 -2.69 5.85
CA GLY A 277 -3.38 -3.10 6.15
C GLY A 277 -3.64 -4.58 5.93
N ASP A 278 -4.14 -4.92 4.75
CA ASP A 278 -4.40 -6.30 4.29
C ASP A 278 -3.44 -6.71 3.15
N PHE A 279 -3.63 -6.15 1.95
CA PHE A 279 -2.79 -6.35 0.79
C PHE A 279 -1.66 -5.32 0.83
N ASN A 280 -0.47 -5.77 1.21
CA ASN A 280 0.71 -4.92 1.27
C ASN A 280 1.30 -4.69 -0.13
N ALA A 281 0.56 -3.92 -0.94
CA ALA A 281 0.91 -3.64 -2.32
C ALA A 281 1.95 -2.53 -2.41
N THR A 282 2.90 -2.65 -3.35
CA THR A 282 3.98 -1.69 -3.56
C THR A 282 3.50 -0.43 -4.25
N PHE A 283 3.92 0.70 -3.70
CA PHE A 283 3.76 2.02 -4.29
C PHE A 283 4.99 2.37 -5.12
N HIS A 284 5.16 1.75 -6.30
CA HIS A 284 6.37 1.96 -7.15
C HIS A 284 6.70 3.41 -7.49
N ASN A 285 5.73 4.32 -7.40
CA ASN A 285 5.89 5.75 -7.68
C ASN A 285 5.79 6.66 -6.44
N ALA A 286 5.69 6.13 -5.21
CA ALA A 286 5.62 6.95 -3.99
C ALA A 286 6.88 7.79 -3.76
N TRP A 287 8.06 7.27 -4.14
CA TRP A 287 9.34 7.96 -4.04
C TRP A 287 9.35 9.37 -4.64
N ARG A 288 8.52 9.65 -5.65
CA ARG A 288 8.38 10.99 -6.22
C ARG A 288 7.83 11.99 -5.21
N TYR A 289 6.90 11.57 -4.36
CA TYR A 289 6.37 12.41 -3.28
C TYR A 289 7.44 12.68 -2.21
N ARG A 290 8.26 11.67 -1.85
CA ARG A 290 9.43 11.86 -0.97
C ARG A 290 10.36 12.93 -1.55
N ASP A 291 10.73 12.80 -2.81
CA ASP A 291 11.66 13.72 -3.47
C ASP A 291 11.05 15.13 -3.63
N TYR A 292 9.75 15.24 -3.93
CA TYR A 292 9.02 16.52 -3.90
C TYR A 292 9.12 17.21 -2.53
N VAL A 293 8.91 16.47 -1.43
CA VAL A 293 9.03 17.03 -0.07
C VAL A 293 10.45 17.50 0.21
N VAL A 294 11.47 16.70 -0.14
CA VAL A 294 12.88 17.07 0.02
C VAL A 294 13.21 18.34 -0.78
N ASN A 295 12.77 18.42 -2.03
CA ASN A 295 13.00 19.56 -2.90
C ASN A 295 12.25 20.81 -2.41
N ALA A 296 11.02 20.67 -1.92
CA ALA A 296 10.26 21.77 -1.36
C ALA A 296 10.98 22.41 -0.16
N MET A 297 11.59 21.60 0.70
CA MET A 297 12.41 22.10 1.83
C MET A 297 13.70 22.76 1.35
N ASN A 298 14.42 22.15 0.40
CA ASN A 298 15.67 22.71 -0.14
C ASN A 298 15.45 24.05 -0.86
N ASN A 299 14.36 24.17 -1.61
CA ASN A 299 13.99 25.38 -2.33
C ASN A 299 13.27 26.42 -1.46
N ASP A 300 13.09 26.12 -0.16
CA ASP A 300 12.35 26.96 0.80
C ASP A 300 10.97 27.37 0.27
N LYS A 301 10.24 26.41 -0.31
CA LYS A 301 8.89 26.63 -0.83
C LYS A 301 8.02 27.22 0.29
N PRO A 302 7.35 28.36 0.07
CA PRO A 302 6.45 28.96 1.07
C PRO A 302 5.47 27.91 1.60
N PHE A 303 5.37 27.78 2.92
CA PHE A 303 4.61 26.68 3.52
C PHE A 303 3.11 26.76 3.17
N ASP A 304 2.55 27.96 2.98
CA ASP A 304 1.18 28.13 2.51
C ASP A 304 0.98 27.57 1.09
N GLN A 305 1.94 27.80 0.18
CA GLN A 305 1.94 27.20 -1.15
C GLN A 305 2.12 25.68 -1.08
N PHE A 306 3.01 25.19 -0.22
CA PHE A 306 3.19 23.77 0.03
C PHE A 306 1.88 23.11 0.52
N VAL A 307 1.13 23.75 1.42
CA VAL A 307 -0.21 23.30 1.85
C VAL A 307 -1.18 23.25 0.67
N ARG A 308 -1.22 24.30 -0.16
CA ARG A 308 -2.10 24.35 -1.35
C ARG A 308 -1.82 23.20 -2.31
N GLU A 309 -0.55 22.94 -2.61
CA GLU A 309 -0.13 21.85 -3.50
C GLU A 309 -0.44 20.47 -2.92
N GLN A 310 -0.21 20.26 -1.61
CA GLN A 310 -0.48 19.01 -0.92
C GLN A 310 -1.96 18.58 -0.98
N ILE A 311 -2.89 19.53 -0.88
CA ILE A 311 -4.34 19.25 -0.84
C ILE A 311 -4.95 19.32 -2.24
N ALA A 312 -4.51 20.25 -3.08
CA ALA A 312 -5.20 20.63 -4.31
C ALA A 312 -4.27 20.85 -5.51
N GLY A 313 -3.02 20.42 -5.47
CA GLY A 313 -2.04 20.71 -6.52
C GLY A 313 -2.51 20.35 -7.94
N ASP A 314 -3.17 19.21 -8.13
CA ASP A 314 -3.74 18.82 -9.43
C ASP A 314 -4.83 19.78 -9.96
N LEU A 315 -5.39 20.64 -9.12
CA LEU A 315 -6.40 21.64 -9.43
C LEU A 315 -5.83 23.05 -9.57
N LEU A 316 -4.58 23.27 -9.18
CA LEU A 316 -3.95 24.59 -9.25
C LEU A 316 -3.58 24.97 -10.70
N PRO A 317 -3.56 26.28 -11.01
CA PRO A 317 -3.00 26.75 -12.26
C PRO A 317 -1.49 26.48 -12.32
N TYR A 318 -0.96 26.31 -13.52
CA TYR A 318 0.44 26.05 -13.79
C TYR A 318 0.89 26.75 -15.07
N GLU A 319 2.18 27.07 -15.15
CA GLU A 319 2.82 27.75 -16.27
C GLU A 319 3.74 26.80 -17.06
N THR A 320 4.34 25.81 -16.41
CA THR A 320 5.24 24.83 -17.03
C THR A 320 4.86 23.38 -16.72
N ASP A 321 5.35 22.47 -17.54
CA ASP A 321 5.14 21.02 -17.37
C ASP A 321 5.80 20.49 -16.10
N GLU A 322 6.96 21.04 -15.71
CA GLU A 322 7.64 20.71 -14.45
C GLU A 322 6.79 21.14 -13.25
N GLN A 323 6.27 22.38 -13.28
CA GLN A 323 5.38 22.87 -12.22
C GLN A 323 4.13 22.00 -12.13
N ARG A 324 3.54 21.61 -13.27
CA ARG A 324 2.38 20.72 -13.30
C ARG A 324 2.71 19.35 -12.72
N ALA A 325 3.87 18.79 -13.06
CA ALA A 325 4.31 17.52 -12.52
C ALA A 325 4.49 17.59 -11.00
N GLU A 326 5.15 18.63 -10.47
CA GLU A 326 5.32 18.86 -9.03
C GLU A 326 3.97 18.96 -8.32
N GLN A 327 3.07 19.82 -8.80
CA GLN A 327 1.74 20.02 -8.24
C GLN A 327 0.93 18.72 -8.20
N MET A 328 1.01 17.89 -9.25
CA MET A 328 0.35 16.58 -9.26
C MET A 328 0.97 15.63 -8.22
N ILE A 329 2.31 15.55 -8.16
CA ILE A 329 3.04 14.71 -7.20
C ILE A 329 2.72 15.10 -5.75
N ALA A 330 2.59 16.40 -5.47
CA ALA A 330 2.34 16.94 -4.13
C ALA A 330 1.07 16.35 -3.48
N THR A 331 0.06 16.01 -4.27
CA THR A 331 -1.18 15.38 -3.79
C THR A 331 -1.01 13.94 -3.27
N GLY A 332 0.21 13.40 -3.35
CA GLY A 332 0.57 12.09 -2.84
C GLY A 332 0.21 11.86 -1.36
N ILE A 333 0.16 12.91 -0.52
CA ILE A 333 -0.27 12.79 0.88
C ILE A 333 -1.70 12.26 1.05
N LEU A 334 -2.59 12.55 0.09
CA LEU A 334 -3.97 12.07 0.09
C LEU A 334 -4.08 10.63 -0.42
N MET A 335 -3.03 10.13 -1.08
CA MET A 335 -2.96 8.80 -1.66
C MET A 335 -2.21 7.81 -0.79
N ILE A 336 -1.18 8.27 -0.07
CA ILE A 336 -0.32 7.46 0.78
C ILE A 336 -0.96 7.31 2.16
N GLY A 337 -1.10 6.07 2.60
CA GLY A 337 -1.77 5.72 3.85
C GLY A 337 -2.36 4.32 3.77
N THR A 338 -2.63 3.72 4.93
CA THR A 338 -3.18 2.36 5.01
C THR A 338 -4.58 2.27 4.45
N LYS A 339 -4.85 1.24 3.65
CA LYS A 339 -6.17 0.97 3.07
C LYS A 339 -6.46 -0.51 3.12
N MET A 340 -7.68 -0.88 3.49
CA MET A 340 -8.17 -2.26 3.44
C MET A 340 -8.63 -2.59 2.02
N LEU A 341 -7.70 -2.86 1.12
CA LEU A 341 -7.96 -2.96 -0.33
C LEU A 341 -8.94 -4.10 -0.68
N SER A 342 -9.02 -5.14 0.15
CA SER A 342 -9.93 -6.28 -0.02
C SER A 342 -11.32 -6.08 0.54
N GLU A 343 -11.61 -4.92 1.14
CA GLU A 343 -12.94 -4.59 1.66
C GLU A 343 -13.98 -4.69 0.54
N ARG A 344 -15.00 -5.52 0.78
CA ARG A 344 -16.05 -5.84 -0.19
C ARG A 344 -17.15 -4.79 -0.18
N ASP A 345 -17.42 -4.16 0.96
CA ASP A 345 -18.29 -2.99 1.02
C ASP A 345 -17.52 -1.76 0.55
N LYS A 346 -17.62 -1.45 -0.76
CA LYS A 346 -16.86 -0.36 -1.38
C LYS A 346 -17.22 1.03 -0.85
N GLU A 347 -18.43 1.23 -0.35
CA GLU A 347 -18.79 2.50 0.29
C GLU A 347 -18.16 2.60 1.68
N LYS A 348 -18.09 1.50 2.43
CA LYS A 348 -17.30 1.45 3.68
C LYS A 348 -15.83 1.76 3.42
N LEU A 349 -15.19 1.08 2.46
CA LEU A 349 -13.81 1.34 2.08
C LEU A 349 -13.60 2.82 1.73
N ARG A 350 -14.49 3.39 0.92
CA ARG A 350 -14.41 4.81 0.53
C ARG A 350 -14.48 5.73 1.73
N MET A 351 -15.42 5.49 2.65
CA MET A 351 -15.57 6.31 3.85
C MET A 351 -14.40 6.15 4.82
N ASP A 352 -13.80 4.97 4.93
CA ASP A 352 -12.59 4.74 5.74
C ASP A 352 -11.38 5.48 5.15
N VAL A 353 -11.25 5.54 3.82
CA VAL A 353 -10.22 6.37 3.17
C VAL A 353 -10.48 7.86 3.39
N VAL A 354 -11.73 8.31 3.34
CA VAL A 354 -12.10 9.71 3.66
C VAL A 354 -11.76 10.06 5.10
N ASP A 355 -12.09 9.18 6.05
CA ASP A 355 -11.76 9.36 7.47
C ASP A 355 -10.25 9.50 7.69
N GLU A 356 -9.49 8.64 7.02
CA GLU A 356 -8.04 8.66 7.04
C GLU A 356 -7.46 9.98 6.49
N GLN A 357 -8.02 10.51 5.40
CA GLN A 357 -7.63 11.79 4.83
C GLN A 357 -7.96 12.97 5.76
N ILE A 358 -9.17 12.98 6.36
CA ILE A 358 -9.58 14.01 7.32
C ILE A 358 -8.67 14.01 8.55
N ASN A 359 -8.39 12.82 9.10
CA ASN A 359 -7.49 12.67 10.25
C ASN A 359 -6.07 13.17 9.92
N THR A 360 -5.60 12.90 8.70
CA THR A 360 -4.27 13.31 8.24
C THR A 360 -4.18 14.81 8.09
N ILE A 361 -5.06 15.42 7.31
CA ILE A 361 -5.07 16.88 7.09
C ILE A 361 -5.34 17.63 8.40
N GLY A 362 -6.25 17.11 9.23
CA GLY A 362 -6.56 17.65 10.56
C GLY A 362 -5.34 17.73 11.47
N LYS A 363 -4.59 16.64 11.61
CA LYS A 363 -3.36 16.63 12.42
C LYS A 363 -2.22 17.39 11.73
N ALA A 364 -1.99 17.13 10.45
CA ALA A 364 -0.83 17.65 9.70
C ALA A 364 -0.84 19.17 9.56
N PHE A 365 -2.00 19.81 9.40
CA PHE A 365 -2.03 21.26 9.18
C PHE A 365 -2.69 22.03 10.32
N MET A 366 -3.63 21.43 11.04
CA MET A 366 -4.39 22.12 12.08
C MET A 366 -4.07 21.64 13.50
N GLY A 367 -3.30 20.55 13.65
CA GLY A 367 -3.03 19.96 14.97
C GLY A 367 -4.31 19.51 15.67
N MET A 368 -5.33 19.06 14.93
CA MET A 368 -6.64 18.69 15.48
C MET A 368 -6.97 17.22 15.25
N THR A 369 -7.55 16.57 16.26
CA THR A 369 -8.06 15.19 16.16
C THR A 369 -9.54 15.20 15.82
N LEU A 370 -9.88 14.97 14.55
CA LEU A 370 -11.26 15.08 14.07
C LEU A 370 -12.05 13.76 14.13
N GLY A 371 -11.38 12.62 14.36
CA GLY A 371 -11.98 11.29 14.23
C GLY A 371 -13.16 11.00 15.15
N CYS A 372 -13.23 11.57 16.37
CA CYS A 372 -14.38 11.37 17.25
C CYS A 372 -15.67 11.96 16.67
N ALA A 373 -15.56 13.05 15.89
CA ALA A 373 -16.70 13.73 15.26
C ALA A 373 -17.40 12.87 14.19
N ARG A 374 -16.76 11.79 13.73
CA ARG A 374 -17.30 10.81 12.76
C ARG A 374 -18.60 10.18 13.25
N CYS A 375 -18.67 9.81 14.52
CA CYS A 375 -19.79 9.01 15.04
C CYS A 375 -20.79 9.83 15.85
N HIS A 376 -20.32 10.88 16.53
CA HIS A 376 -21.10 11.77 17.38
C HIS A 376 -20.41 13.13 17.50
N ASP A 377 -21.11 14.16 17.98
CA ASP A 377 -20.50 15.48 18.20
C ASP A 377 -19.25 15.34 19.07
N HIS A 378 -18.16 16.00 18.69
CA HIS A 378 -16.89 15.77 19.35
C HIS A 378 -16.99 16.04 20.86
N LYS A 379 -16.53 15.09 21.69
CA LYS A 379 -16.80 15.07 23.13
C LYS A 379 -16.22 16.28 23.90
N PHE A 380 -15.09 16.81 23.43
CA PHE A 380 -14.34 17.85 24.14
C PHE A 380 -14.16 19.11 23.30
N ASP A 381 -13.68 18.96 22.07
CA ASP A 381 -13.52 20.07 21.13
C ASP A 381 -14.84 20.53 20.52
N PRO A 382 -14.97 21.83 20.19
CA PRO A 382 -16.18 22.42 19.63
C PRO A 382 -16.33 22.08 18.13
N ILE A 383 -16.40 20.79 17.82
CA ILE A 383 -16.45 20.24 16.47
C ILE A 383 -17.70 19.36 16.36
N PRO A 384 -18.80 19.89 15.80
CA PRO A 384 -20.00 19.10 15.59
C PRO A 384 -19.77 18.05 14.50
N THR A 385 -20.53 16.96 14.55
CA THR A 385 -20.52 15.91 13.51
C THR A 385 -20.76 16.47 12.13
N ARG A 386 -21.56 17.55 12.01
CA ARG A 386 -21.77 18.22 10.72
C ARG A 386 -20.47 18.75 10.11
N ASP A 387 -19.53 19.29 10.89
CA ASP A 387 -18.28 19.83 10.37
C ASP A 387 -17.39 18.71 9.81
N TYR A 388 -17.39 17.55 10.48
CA TYR A 388 -16.72 16.35 9.96
C TYR A 388 -17.32 15.92 8.62
N TYR A 389 -18.65 15.84 8.50
CA TYR A 389 -19.29 15.42 7.25
C TYR A 389 -19.23 16.48 6.14
N ALA A 390 -19.10 17.76 6.49
CA ALA A 390 -18.81 18.84 5.56
C ALA A 390 -17.43 18.65 4.91
N LEU A 391 -16.40 18.30 5.69
CA LEU A 391 -15.08 17.90 5.18
C LEU A 391 -15.15 16.56 4.42
N ALA A 392 -15.94 15.61 4.92
CA ALA A 392 -16.11 14.31 4.27
C ALA A 392 -16.70 14.44 2.86
N GLY A 393 -17.61 15.38 2.61
CA GLY A 393 -18.11 15.65 1.26
C GLY A 393 -17.01 16.11 0.29
N ILE A 394 -16.02 16.87 0.77
CA ILE A 394 -14.88 17.32 -0.04
C ILE A 394 -14.01 16.12 -0.46
N PHE A 395 -13.59 15.31 0.51
CA PHE A 395 -12.73 14.15 0.25
C PHE A 395 -13.48 13.00 -0.43
N ARG A 396 -14.78 12.82 -0.18
CA ARG A 396 -15.61 11.88 -0.94
C ARG A 396 -15.71 12.30 -2.41
N SER A 397 -15.62 13.60 -2.69
CA SER A 397 -15.54 14.13 -4.06
C SER A 397 -14.12 14.02 -4.66
N THR A 398 -13.19 13.30 -4.01
CA THR A 398 -11.82 13.03 -4.48
C THR A 398 -11.66 11.54 -4.76
N SER A 399 -11.06 11.19 -5.90
CA SER A 399 -10.82 9.82 -6.32
C SER A 399 -9.40 9.39 -5.94
N THR A 400 -9.31 8.47 -4.99
CA THR A 400 -8.05 7.84 -4.52
C THR A 400 -8.04 6.33 -4.69
N LEU A 401 -9.17 5.78 -5.11
CA LEU A 401 -9.37 4.39 -5.50
C LEU A 401 -9.87 4.36 -6.94
N GLU A 402 -9.33 3.48 -7.76
CA GLU A 402 -9.74 3.30 -9.16
C GLU A 402 -9.48 1.86 -9.59
N GLY A 403 -10.55 1.16 -10.01
CA GLY A 403 -10.47 -0.22 -10.49
C GLY A 403 -10.29 -1.27 -9.40
N GLU A 404 -10.36 -2.53 -9.82
CA GLU A 404 -10.14 -3.70 -8.97
C GLU A 404 -9.21 -4.69 -9.68
N SER A 405 -8.32 -5.30 -8.91
CA SER A 405 -7.54 -6.47 -9.29
C SER A 405 -8.10 -7.70 -8.57
N GLN A 406 -7.92 -8.89 -9.14
CA GLN A 406 -8.33 -10.16 -8.50
C GLN A 406 -9.80 -10.14 -7.99
N GLN A 407 -10.71 -9.59 -8.80
CA GLN A 407 -12.17 -9.54 -8.60
C GLN A 407 -12.69 -8.66 -7.44
N TYR A 408 -11.88 -8.31 -6.43
CA TYR A 408 -12.32 -7.48 -5.29
C TYR A 408 -11.24 -6.58 -4.67
N VAL A 409 -9.97 -6.68 -5.08
CA VAL A 409 -8.87 -5.92 -4.47
C VAL A 409 -8.79 -4.55 -5.15
N SER A 410 -9.25 -3.52 -4.47
CA SER A 410 -9.25 -2.15 -4.99
C SER A 410 -7.84 -1.71 -5.38
N THR A 411 -7.73 -0.99 -6.50
CA THR A 411 -6.49 -0.32 -6.91
C THR A 411 -6.64 1.20 -6.79
N TRP A 412 -5.63 1.95 -7.23
CA TRP A 412 -5.59 3.41 -7.13
C TRP A 412 -5.21 4.05 -8.47
N PRO A 413 -5.61 5.31 -8.70
CA PRO A 413 -5.23 6.04 -9.91
C PRO A 413 -3.71 6.19 -10.00
N LYS A 414 -3.18 5.89 -11.19
CA LYS A 414 -1.78 6.17 -11.57
C LYS A 414 -1.81 7.26 -12.62
N ARG A 415 -1.32 8.45 -12.26
CA ARG A 415 -1.38 9.63 -13.12
C ARG A 415 -0.12 9.71 -13.97
N THR A 416 -0.27 9.78 -15.28
CA THR A 416 0.84 10.13 -16.18
C THR A 416 1.18 11.60 -15.95
N LEU A 417 2.46 11.88 -15.72
CA LEU A 417 2.98 13.23 -15.59
C LEU A 417 3.28 13.80 -16.98
N PRO A 418 3.29 15.14 -17.13
CA PRO A 418 3.81 15.78 -18.33
C PRO A 418 5.22 15.27 -18.68
N ALA A 419 5.48 15.16 -19.97
CA ALA A 419 6.74 14.75 -20.57
C ALA A 419 6.88 15.45 -21.92
N ASP A 420 8.10 15.53 -22.44
CA ASP A 420 8.37 16.20 -23.71
C ASP A 420 7.57 15.56 -24.87
N GLU A 421 7.18 16.40 -25.84
CA GLU A 421 6.32 15.97 -26.95
C GLU A 421 6.95 14.84 -27.78
N GLU A 422 8.28 14.83 -27.91
CA GLU A 422 9.03 13.80 -28.63
C GLU A 422 8.94 12.45 -27.92
N HIS A 423 9.12 12.43 -26.59
CA HIS A 423 8.96 11.24 -25.77
C HIS A 423 7.52 10.72 -25.78
N VAL A 424 6.53 11.62 -25.66
CA VAL A 424 5.11 11.25 -25.78
C VAL A 424 4.81 10.63 -27.14
N ALA A 425 5.32 11.21 -28.22
CA ALA A 425 5.15 10.69 -29.58
C ALA A 425 5.85 9.33 -29.75
N ALA A 426 7.06 9.16 -29.20
CA ALA A 426 7.82 7.92 -29.25
C ALA A 426 7.09 6.78 -28.52
N VAL A 427 6.60 7.02 -27.30
CA VAL A 427 5.82 6.03 -26.53
C VAL A 427 4.53 5.67 -27.25
N LYS A 428 3.80 6.66 -27.76
CA LYS A 428 2.56 6.41 -28.51
C LYS A 428 2.82 5.59 -29.78
N LYS A 429 3.89 5.90 -30.53
CA LYS A 429 4.30 5.13 -31.71
C LYS A 429 4.62 3.69 -31.33
N TYR A 430 5.44 3.50 -30.30
CA TYR A 430 5.78 2.18 -29.77
C TYR A 430 4.53 1.38 -29.38
N ASP A 431 3.61 1.97 -28.60
CA ASP A 431 2.39 1.30 -28.14
C ASP A 431 1.48 0.87 -29.30
N VAL A 432 1.33 1.73 -30.32
CA VAL A 432 0.56 1.41 -31.54
C VAL A 432 1.22 0.27 -32.30
N THR A 433 2.51 0.38 -32.60
CA THR A 433 3.25 -0.67 -33.34
C THR A 433 3.26 -1.99 -32.58
N LYS A 434 3.44 -1.96 -31.25
CA LYS A 434 3.38 -3.14 -30.40
C LYS A 434 2.02 -3.80 -30.43
N LYS A 435 0.94 -3.01 -30.38
CA LYS A 435 -0.43 -3.52 -30.47
C LYS A 435 -0.70 -4.16 -31.84
N GLU A 436 -0.25 -3.53 -32.93
CA GLU A 436 -0.39 -4.04 -34.29
C GLU A 436 0.40 -5.35 -34.50
N LEU A 437 1.66 -5.39 -34.05
CA LEU A 437 2.48 -6.59 -34.10
C LEU A 437 1.89 -7.72 -33.26
N LYS A 438 1.43 -7.44 -32.03
CA LYS A 438 0.76 -8.46 -31.20
C LYS A 438 -0.50 -9.01 -31.86
N THR A 439 -1.34 -8.13 -32.40
CA THR A 439 -2.57 -8.55 -33.11
C THR A 439 -2.22 -9.41 -34.33
N SER A 440 -1.17 -9.04 -35.07
CA SER A 440 -0.69 -9.79 -36.23
C SER A 440 -0.08 -11.12 -35.84
N LEU A 441 0.66 -11.18 -34.73
CA LEU A 441 1.26 -12.39 -34.17
C LEU A 441 0.18 -13.36 -33.69
N ASP A 442 -0.81 -12.89 -32.94
CA ASP A 442 -1.95 -13.71 -32.49
C ASP A 442 -2.71 -14.31 -33.68
N ALA A 443 -2.87 -13.54 -34.77
CA ALA A 443 -3.47 -14.04 -36.01
C ALA A 443 -2.56 -15.08 -36.69
N ALA A 444 -1.26 -14.80 -36.84
CA ALA A 444 -0.31 -15.74 -37.43
C ALA A 444 -0.16 -17.04 -36.63
N GLN A 445 -0.24 -16.98 -35.30
CA GLN A 445 -0.25 -18.15 -34.43
C GLN A 445 -1.52 -18.98 -34.60
N LYS A 446 -2.68 -18.35 -34.82
CA LYS A 446 -3.92 -19.07 -35.18
C LYS A 446 -3.81 -19.72 -36.55
N ASP A 447 -3.28 -19.01 -37.54
CA ASP A 447 -3.03 -19.54 -38.89
C ASP A 447 -2.08 -20.73 -38.83
N LEU A 448 -1.00 -20.63 -38.06
CA LEU A 448 -0.03 -21.70 -37.81
C LEU A 448 -0.68 -22.91 -37.16
N ALA A 449 -1.46 -22.71 -36.09
CA ALA A 449 -2.19 -23.81 -35.43
C ALA A 449 -3.19 -24.50 -36.38
N GLN A 450 -3.86 -23.73 -37.24
CA GLN A 450 -4.78 -24.26 -38.25
C GLN A 450 -4.03 -25.01 -39.37
N ALA A 451 -2.91 -24.49 -39.85
CA ALA A 451 -2.07 -25.14 -40.85
C ALA A 451 -1.46 -26.45 -40.30
N GLN A 452 -0.99 -26.43 -39.05
CA GLN A 452 -0.47 -27.61 -38.36
C GLN A 452 -1.56 -28.68 -38.21
N LYS A 453 -2.76 -28.30 -37.75
CA LYS A 453 -3.90 -29.21 -37.66
C LYS A 453 -4.26 -29.81 -39.01
N THR A 454 -4.28 -29.00 -40.06
CA THR A 454 -4.57 -29.45 -41.43
C THR A 454 -3.52 -30.44 -41.91
N PHE A 455 -2.24 -30.16 -41.66
CA PHE A 455 -1.13 -31.07 -41.97
C PHE A 455 -1.22 -32.39 -41.18
N ASP A 456 -1.51 -32.33 -39.88
CA ASP A 456 -1.66 -33.50 -39.01
C ASP A 456 -2.86 -34.37 -39.42
N ASP A 457 -3.99 -33.76 -39.77
CA ASP A 457 -5.20 -34.46 -40.20
C ASP A 457 -5.01 -35.11 -41.58
N LEU A 458 -4.28 -34.47 -42.49
CA LEU A 458 -3.84 -35.09 -43.75
C LEU A 458 -2.91 -36.27 -43.50
N GLY A 459 -1.96 -36.15 -42.55
CA GLY A 459 -1.05 -37.24 -42.17
C GLY A 459 -1.76 -38.47 -41.61
N LYS A 460 -2.87 -38.28 -40.87
CA LYS A 460 -3.70 -39.40 -40.37
C LYS A 460 -4.40 -40.18 -41.49
N LEU A 461 -4.79 -39.53 -42.59
CA LEU A 461 -5.43 -40.20 -43.73
C LEU A 461 -4.50 -41.19 -44.45
N TYR A 462 -3.17 -41.04 -44.38
CA TYR A 462 -2.21 -42.00 -44.97
C TYR A 462 -2.00 -43.27 -44.12
N ASN A 463 -2.46 -43.28 -42.86
CA ASN A 463 -2.10 -44.32 -41.88
C ASN A 463 -3.06 -45.51 -41.78
N GLU A 464 -4.20 -45.55 -42.49
CA GLU A 464 -5.23 -46.58 -42.27
C GLU A 464 -4.86 -48.02 -42.69
N LEU A 465 -3.75 -48.24 -43.42
CA LEU A 465 -3.20 -49.58 -43.75
C LEU A 465 -1.71 -49.72 -43.39
N THR A 466 -1.23 -48.91 -42.44
CA THR A 466 0.14 -49.03 -41.89
C THR A 466 0.09 -49.72 -40.53
N ILE A 467 0.86 -50.79 -40.35
CA ILE A 467 1.03 -51.51 -39.08
C ILE A 467 2.47 -51.31 -38.61
N ASP A 468 2.62 -50.77 -37.39
CA ASP A 468 3.90 -50.50 -36.71
C ASP A 468 4.47 -51.76 -36.02
N ASP A 469 5.75 -51.78 -35.66
CA ASP A 469 6.40 -52.93 -35.03
C ASP A 469 5.79 -53.24 -33.66
N THR A 470 5.26 -52.22 -32.99
CA THR A 470 4.53 -52.38 -31.72
C THR A 470 3.25 -53.21 -31.85
N GLU A 471 2.72 -53.34 -33.07
CA GLU A 471 1.54 -54.15 -33.40
C GLU A 471 1.91 -55.48 -34.07
N ALA A 472 3.20 -55.73 -34.32
CA ALA A 472 3.69 -56.94 -34.96
C ALA A 472 3.83 -58.11 -33.97
N LYS A 473 3.70 -59.33 -34.48
CA LYS A 473 3.96 -60.56 -33.73
C LYS A 473 5.43 -60.95 -33.86
N LEU A 474 6.14 -60.90 -32.74
CA LEU A 474 7.58 -61.19 -32.67
C LEU A 474 7.85 -62.66 -32.36
N ILE A 475 8.75 -63.28 -33.12
CA ILE A 475 9.31 -64.61 -32.86
C ILE A 475 10.81 -64.44 -32.64
N GLY A 476 11.29 -64.91 -31.49
CA GLY A 476 12.64 -64.66 -30.98
C GLY A 476 12.76 -63.31 -30.26
N LYS A 477 13.95 -63.04 -29.69
CA LYS A 477 14.22 -61.80 -28.96
C LYS A 477 14.66 -60.69 -29.93
N TRP A 478 13.86 -59.63 -30.00
CA TRP A 478 14.14 -58.41 -30.75
C TRP A 478 14.41 -57.24 -29.80
N ILE A 479 15.30 -56.34 -30.19
CA ILE A 479 15.76 -55.22 -29.37
C ILE A 479 15.14 -53.92 -29.91
N PRO A 480 14.31 -53.22 -29.12
CA PRO A 480 13.78 -51.91 -29.51
C PRO A 480 14.87 -50.84 -29.45
N SER A 481 14.83 -49.88 -30.38
CA SER A 481 15.80 -48.80 -30.50
C SER A 481 15.17 -47.55 -31.09
N THR A 482 15.67 -46.39 -30.66
CA THR A 482 15.37 -45.07 -31.26
C THR A 482 16.65 -44.38 -31.74
N TYR A 483 17.75 -45.14 -31.84
CA TYR A 483 19.09 -44.62 -32.10
C TYR A 483 19.20 -44.01 -33.51
N SER A 484 18.79 -44.76 -34.53
CA SER A 484 18.70 -44.24 -35.90
C SER A 484 17.39 -43.47 -36.05
N LYS A 485 17.41 -42.25 -36.60
CA LYS A 485 16.20 -41.45 -36.86
C LYS A 485 15.51 -41.91 -38.16
N GLY A 486 14.23 -41.54 -38.33
CA GLY A 486 13.44 -41.85 -39.53
C GLY A 486 12.59 -43.11 -39.44
N PHE A 487 12.29 -43.60 -38.23
CA PHE A 487 11.36 -44.71 -38.00
C PHE A 487 9.90 -44.25 -37.92
N ILE A 488 8.96 -45.18 -38.08
CA ILE A 488 7.52 -44.97 -37.90
C ILE A 488 7.15 -45.23 -36.43
N GLY A 489 6.11 -44.56 -35.93
CA GLY A 489 5.64 -44.77 -34.56
C GLY A 489 6.65 -44.36 -33.48
N LYS A 490 6.91 -45.25 -32.51
CA LYS A 490 7.69 -44.94 -31.29
C LYS A 490 9.16 -45.32 -31.37
N GLY A 491 9.56 -46.13 -32.34
CA GLY A 491 10.92 -46.68 -32.48
C GLY A 491 10.97 -47.68 -33.63
N TYR A 492 12.04 -48.48 -33.67
CA TYR A 492 12.10 -49.68 -34.50
C TYR A 492 12.71 -50.81 -33.68
N ILE A 493 12.60 -52.05 -34.16
CA ILE A 493 13.25 -53.21 -33.55
C ILE A 493 14.33 -53.79 -34.45
N HIS A 494 15.36 -54.37 -33.84
CA HIS A 494 16.41 -55.10 -34.56
C HIS A 494 16.72 -56.46 -33.94
N ASP A 495 17.26 -57.34 -34.75
CA ASP A 495 17.56 -58.72 -34.35
C ASP A 495 18.84 -58.87 -33.50
N ASP A 496 19.48 -57.75 -33.19
CA ASP A 496 20.79 -57.67 -32.51
C ASP A 496 21.89 -58.51 -33.18
N GLN A 497 21.71 -58.85 -34.47
CA GLN A 497 22.60 -59.74 -35.23
C GLN A 497 22.77 -61.15 -34.61
N THR A 498 21.89 -61.56 -33.70
CA THR A 498 21.95 -62.85 -32.99
C THR A 498 20.87 -63.82 -33.50
N ASP A 499 21.06 -65.11 -33.22
CA ASP A 499 20.14 -66.22 -33.57
C ASP A 499 19.65 -66.18 -35.04
N LYS A 500 20.59 -66.04 -35.98
CA LYS A 500 20.29 -65.98 -37.42
C LYS A 500 19.52 -67.21 -37.89
N GLY A 501 18.44 -66.98 -38.63
CA GLY A 501 17.51 -68.03 -39.07
C GLY A 501 16.44 -68.42 -38.06
N GLN A 502 16.48 -67.92 -36.83
CA GLN A 502 15.53 -68.28 -35.77
C GLN A 502 14.56 -67.15 -35.41
N LYS A 503 14.76 -65.92 -35.92
CA LYS A 503 13.92 -64.76 -35.60
C LYS A 503 13.08 -64.30 -36.77
N SER A 504 11.85 -63.88 -36.49
CA SER A 504 10.97 -63.24 -37.47
C SER A 504 9.99 -62.28 -36.82
N VAL A 505 9.54 -61.31 -37.62
CA VAL A 505 8.50 -60.34 -37.27
C VAL A 505 7.37 -60.49 -38.27
N GLU A 506 6.16 -60.76 -37.78
CA GLU A 506 4.95 -60.93 -38.60
C GLU A 506 4.03 -59.73 -38.39
N PHE A 507 3.75 -58.98 -39.45
CA PHE A 507 2.83 -57.85 -39.46
C PHE A 507 1.48 -58.31 -40.02
N PRO A 508 0.44 -58.49 -39.17
CA PRO A 508 -0.91 -58.81 -39.63
C PRO A 508 -1.65 -57.54 -40.04
N VAL A 509 -1.89 -57.34 -41.34
CA VAL A 509 -2.63 -56.19 -41.87
C VAL A 509 -4.03 -56.64 -42.26
N LYS A 510 -5.08 -56.07 -41.66
CA LYS A 510 -6.47 -56.38 -42.02
C LYS A 510 -6.82 -55.69 -43.34
N ILE A 511 -7.20 -56.48 -44.35
CA ILE A 511 -7.60 -55.99 -45.66
C ILE A 511 -9.10 -55.74 -45.65
N THR A 512 -9.51 -54.49 -45.85
CA THR A 512 -10.93 -54.09 -45.82
C THR A 512 -11.59 -54.16 -47.20
N LYS A 513 -10.80 -54.16 -48.28
CA LYS A 513 -11.28 -54.20 -49.67
C LYS A 513 -10.40 -55.12 -50.53
N SER A 514 -11.03 -55.97 -51.34
CA SER A 514 -10.31 -56.81 -52.31
C SER A 514 -9.66 -55.93 -53.37
N GLY A 515 -8.37 -56.15 -53.64
CA GLY A 515 -7.62 -55.31 -54.57
C GLY A 515 -6.16 -55.75 -54.68
N ARG A 516 -5.43 -55.11 -55.59
CA ARG A 516 -3.98 -55.28 -55.70
C ARG A 516 -3.33 -54.20 -54.85
N TYR A 517 -2.40 -54.56 -53.96
CA TYR A 517 -1.72 -53.65 -53.05
C TYR A 517 -0.22 -53.78 -53.18
N ASP A 518 0.48 -52.66 -53.32
CA ASP A 518 1.92 -52.54 -53.14
C ASP A 518 2.24 -52.63 -51.64
N VAL A 519 2.95 -53.69 -51.26
CA VAL A 519 3.40 -53.92 -49.90
C VAL A 519 4.73 -53.20 -49.72
N ARG A 520 4.81 -52.33 -48.72
CA ARG A 520 5.99 -51.53 -48.42
C ARG A 520 6.47 -51.78 -47.01
N LEU A 521 7.78 -51.87 -46.82
CA LEU A 521 8.42 -52.00 -45.50
C LEU A 521 9.20 -50.74 -45.16
N ALA A 522 9.03 -50.25 -43.93
CA ALA A 522 9.89 -49.25 -43.35
C ALA A 522 11.11 -49.88 -42.67
N TYR A 523 12.25 -49.19 -42.75
CA TYR A 523 13.47 -49.55 -42.03
C TYR A 523 14.43 -48.37 -41.95
N THR A 524 15.28 -48.35 -40.92
CA THR A 524 16.36 -47.37 -40.80
C THR A 524 17.64 -47.86 -41.51
N PRO A 525 18.15 -47.13 -42.54
CA PRO A 525 19.27 -47.57 -43.36
C PRO A 525 20.62 -47.42 -42.64
N ASN A 526 21.54 -48.37 -42.87
CA ASN A 526 22.93 -48.28 -42.42
C ASN A 526 23.78 -49.32 -43.17
N SER A 527 25.07 -49.05 -43.41
CA SER A 527 25.99 -50.03 -44.02
C SER A 527 26.12 -51.33 -43.23
N GLY A 528 25.83 -51.33 -41.92
CA GLY A 528 25.77 -52.52 -41.06
C GLY A 528 24.45 -53.30 -41.10
N ARG A 529 23.47 -52.91 -41.94
CA ARG A 529 22.22 -53.69 -42.12
C ARG A 529 22.41 -54.85 -43.09
N ALA A 530 21.53 -55.84 -42.97
CA ALA A 530 21.45 -56.93 -43.91
C ALA A 530 21.03 -56.44 -45.30
N ASP A 531 21.71 -56.92 -46.34
CA ASP A 531 21.46 -56.57 -47.73
C ASP A 531 20.49 -57.55 -48.43
N ASN A 532 20.03 -58.58 -47.71
CA ASN A 532 19.27 -59.68 -48.27
C ASN A 532 18.16 -60.19 -47.34
N VAL A 533 17.43 -59.29 -46.67
CA VAL A 533 16.39 -59.68 -45.68
C VAL A 533 15.23 -60.40 -46.38
N PRO A 534 14.95 -61.68 -46.05
CA PRO A 534 13.82 -62.41 -46.64
C PRO A 534 12.48 -61.95 -46.06
N ILE A 535 11.59 -61.54 -46.96
CA ILE A 535 10.24 -61.07 -46.69
C ILE A 535 9.24 -62.04 -47.33
N VAL A 536 8.45 -62.70 -46.51
CA VAL A 536 7.39 -63.63 -46.92
C VAL A 536 6.06 -62.90 -46.83
N ILE A 537 5.36 -62.78 -47.97
CA ILE A 537 4.04 -62.15 -48.07
C ILE A 537 3.01 -63.24 -48.35
N ARG A 538 2.03 -63.40 -47.47
CA ARG A 538 0.85 -64.25 -47.70
C ARG A 538 -0.28 -63.42 -48.30
N HIS A 539 -0.64 -63.71 -49.54
CA HIS A 539 -1.62 -62.96 -50.33
C HIS A 539 -2.67 -63.90 -50.95
N ALA A 540 -3.65 -63.36 -51.69
CA ALA A 540 -4.83 -64.11 -52.15
C ALA A 540 -4.52 -65.30 -53.08
N ASN A 541 -3.38 -65.25 -53.78
CA ASN A 541 -2.96 -66.23 -54.79
C ASN A 541 -1.87 -67.20 -54.28
N GLY A 542 -1.50 -67.13 -52.99
CA GLY A 542 -0.47 -67.96 -52.38
C GLY A 542 0.48 -67.18 -51.48
N THR A 543 1.70 -67.70 -51.35
CA THR A 543 2.78 -67.06 -50.57
C THR A 543 3.94 -66.73 -51.50
N SER A 544 4.40 -65.48 -51.45
CA SER A 544 5.59 -65.01 -52.19
C SER A 544 6.72 -64.68 -51.22
N GLU A 545 7.97 -64.89 -51.62
CA GLU A 545 9.15 -64.50 -50.86
C GLU A 545 10.02 -63.53 -51.69
N VAL A 546 10.39 -62.41 -51.10
CA VAL A 546 11.18 -61.34 -51.72
C VAL A 546 12.35 -60.98 -50.81
N SER A 547 13.51 -60.70 -51.37
CA SER A 547 14.69 -60.26 -50.61
C SER A 547 14.80 -58.74 -50.63
N LEU A 548 15.03 -58.11 -49.47
CA LEU A 548 15.13 -56.66 -49.31
C LEU A 548 16.51 -56.24 -48.77
N ASN A 549 17.17 -55.30 -49.46
CA ASN A 549 18.41 -54.69 -49.00
C ASN A 549 18.12 -53.49 -48.08
N GLN A 550 18.53 -53.57 -46.81
CA GLN A 550 18.29 -52.51 -45.82
C GLN A 550 19.47 -51.54 -45.63
N GLN A 551 20.52 -51.63 -46.44
CA GLN A 551 21.66 -50.71 -46.39
C GLN A 551 21.37 -49.33 -46.99
N PRO A 552 20.77 -49.22 -48.20
CA PRO A 552 20.48 -47.92 -48.80
C PRO A 552 19.25 -47.27 -48.16
N THR A 553 19.19 -45.95 -48.21
CA THR A 553 18.00 -45.18 -47.82
C THR A 553 16.78 -45.68 -48.59
N PRO A 554 15.66 -45.98 -47.90
CA PRO A 554 14.44 -46.43 -48.57
C PRO A 554 13.99 -45.43 -49.65
N PRO A 555 13.65 -45.88 -50.87
CA PRO A 555 13.43 -44.98 -52.00
C PRO A 555 12.10 -44.21 -51.94
N ILE A 556 11.15 -44.64 -51.11
CA ILE A 556 9.82 -44.01 -50.98
C ILE A 556 9.82 -43.15 -49.72
N ASP A 557 9.78 -41.84 -49.92
CA ASP A 557 9.74 -40.80 -48.88
C ASP A 557 10.89 -40.89 -47.84
N GLY A 558 11.98 -41.58 -48.20
CA GLY A 558 13.12 -41.84 -47.31
C GLY A 558 12.85 -42.86 -46.19
N GLN A 559 11.64 -43.44 -46.15
CA GLN A 559 11.17 -44.27 -45.03
C GLN A 559 10.76 -45.68 -45.46
N PHE A 560 10.16 -45.84 -46.65
CA PHE A 560 9.62 -47.11 -47.13
C PHE A 560 10.34 -47.64 -48.37
N ALA A 561 10.43 -48.96 -48.48
CA ALA A 561 10.79 -49.67 -49.70
C ALA A 561 9.66 -50.62 -50.11
N SER A 562 9.29 -50.60 -51.39
CA SER A 562 8.34 -51.57 -51.95
C SER A 562 8.98 -52.96 -52.01
N VAL A 563 8.24 -53.98 -51.54
CA VAL A 563 8.59 -55.39 -51.72
C VAL A 563 7.73 -56.07 -52.79
N GLY A 564 6.86 -55.31 -53.46
CA GLY A 564 6.06 -55.76 -54.60
C GLY A 564 4.55 -55.60 -54.41
N ALA A 565 3.83 -55.71 -55.53
CA ALA A 565 2.37 -55.56 -55.57
C ALA A 565 1.65 -56.91 -55.68
N PHE A 566 0.80 -57.21 -54.68
CA PHE A 566 0.12 -58.49 -54.52
C PHE A 566 -1.40 -58.32 -54.43
N GLU A 567 -2.17 -59.30 -54.88
CA GLU A 567 -3.63 -59.30 -54.73
C GLU A 567 -4.06 -59.79 -53.35
N PHE A 568 -4.96 -59.06 -52.70
CA PHE A 568 -5.55 -59.42 -51.41
C PHE A 568 -7.08 -59.43 -51.50
N LYS A 569 -7.73 -60.22 -50.64
CA LYS A 569 -9.20 -60.29 -50.53
C LYS A 569 -9.69 -59.44 -49.35
N ALA A 570 -10.84 -58.79 -49.51
CA ALA A 570 -11.55 -58.13 -48.42
C ALA A 570 -11.78 -59.11 -47.25
N ASP A 571 -11.75 -58.56 -46.04
CA ASP A 571 -11.89 -59.25 -44.77
C ASP A 571 -10.84 -60.35 -44.48
N SER A 572 -9.76 -60.40 -45.25
CA SER A 572 -8.61 -61.25 -44.98
C SER A 572 -7.52 -60.51 -44.19
N ILE A 573 -6.64 -61.25 -43.52
CA ILE A 573 -5.44 -60.68 -42.89
C ILE A 573 -4.24 -61.01 -43.78
N ALA A 574 -3.63 -59.98 -44.36
CA ALA A 574 -2.34 -60.08 -45.01
C ALA A 574 -1.27 -60.30 -43.95
N ILE A 575 -0.43 -61.32 -44.12
CA ILE A 575 0.71 -61.56 -43.23
C ILE A 575 1.97 -61.23 -44.00
N VAL A 576 2.64 -60.16 -43.58
CA VAL A 576 3.96 -59.77 -44.09
C VAL A 576 4.97 -60.15 -43.02
N ARG A 577 5.79 -61.15 -43.30
CA ARG A 577 6.75 -61.70 -42.37
C ARG A 577 8.15 -61.44 -42.87
N LEU A 578 8.95 -60.69 -42.11
CA LEU A 578 10.39 -60.63 -42.34
C LEU A 578 11.11 -61.54 -41.37
N SER A 579 12.21 -62.14 -41.80
CA SER A 579 13.02 -63.01 -40.94
C SER A 579 14.51 -62.75 -41.11
N ASN A 580 15.31 -63.17 -40.13
CA ASN A 580 16.76 -63.04 -40.21
C ASN A 580 17.47 -64.25 -40.85
N ARG A 581 16.72 -65.09 -41.59
CA ARG A 581 17.25 -66.29 -42.25
C ARG A 581 18.22 -65.92 -43.37
N GLY A 582 19.44 -66.45 -43.31
CA GLY A 582 20.46 -66.22 -44.33
C GLY A 582 21.04 -64.80 -44.35
N THR A 583 20.78 -64.00 -43.31
CA THR A 583 21.27 -62.61 -43.21
C THR A 583 22.56 -62.54 -42.39
N VAL A 584 23.49 -61.67 -42.80
CA VAL A 584 24.73 -61.41 -42.05
C VAL A 584 24.61 -60.14 -41.20
N GLY A 585 24.19 -59.01 -41.78
CA GLY A 585 24.02 -57.72 -41.07
C GLY A 585 22.79 -57.67 -40.15
N HIS A 586 22.58 -56.55 -39.45
CA HIS A 586 21.38 -56.36 -38.63
C HIS A 586 20.11 -56.34 -39.47
N VAL A 587 19.07 -57.04 -39.02
CA VAL A 587 17.74 -56.97 -39.62
C VAL A 587 16.89 -55.99 -38.82
N ILE A 588 16.30 -55.02 -39.51
CA ILE A 588 15.42 -54.00 -38.93
C ILE A 588 13.97 -54.31 -39.29
N ALA A 589 13.08 -54.19 -38.32
CA ALA A 589 11.64 -54.14 -38.54
C ALA A 589 11.10 -52.86 -37.89
N ASP A 590 10.30 -52.12 -38.63
CA ASP A 590 9.74 -50.84 -38.22
C ASP A 590 8.24 -50.82 -38.54
N ALA A 591 7.84 -50.68 -39.80
CA ALA A 591 6.43 -50.75 -40.16
C ALA A 591 6.18 -51.40 -41.51
N VAL A 592 4.95 -51.86 -41.74
CA VAL A 592 4.45 -52.33 -43.04
C VAL A 592 3.30 -51.44 -43.47
N ARG A 593 3.34 -50.93 -44.71
CA ARG A 593 2.26 -50.15 -45.33
C ARG A 593 1.76 -50.84 -46.60
N LEU A 594 0.46 -51.03 -46.73
CA LEU A 594 -0.16 -51.51 -47.97
C LEU A 594 -0.85 -50.35 -48.70
N VAL A 595 -0.51 -50.16 -49.97
CA VAL A 595 -1.09 -49.11 -50.83
C VAL A 595 -1.80 -49.77 -52.01
N GLU A 596 -3.11 -49.51 -52.21
CA GLU A 596 -3.84 -50.07 -53.36
C GLU A 596 -3.21 -49.55 -54.67
N VAL A 597 -3.00 -50.42 -55.67
CA VAL A 597 -2.39 -50.11 -56.97
C VAL A 597 -3.22 -50.66 -58.13
N ASP A 598 -3.11 -50.02 -59.28
CA ASP A 598 -3.82 -50.39 -60.49
C ASP A 598 -3.10 -51.51 -61.25
N LYS A 599 -3.63 -51.86 -62.43
CA LYS A 599 -3.03 -52.91 -63.27
C LYS A 599 -1.63 -52.56 -63.76
N THR A 600 -1.25 -51.29 -63.79
CA THR A 600 0.08 -50.79 -64.18
C THR A 600 1.05 -50.72 -63.01
N GLY A 601 0.58 -50.92 -61.76
CA GLY A 601 1.38 -50.78 -60.55
C GLY A 601 1.42 -49.36 -60.00
N ALA A 602 0.70 -48.42 -60.62
CA ALA A 602 0.53 -47.07 -60.10
C ALA A 602 -0.48 -47.10 -58.92
N PRO A 603 -0.24 -46.36 -57.82
CA PRO A 603 -1.20 -46.26 -56.73
C PRO A 603 -2.61 -45.86 -57.21
N ILE A 604 -3.62 -46.68 -56.90
CA ILE A 604 -5.02 -46.28 -57.04
C ILE A 604 -5.28 -45.30 -55.91
N VAL A 605 -5.43 -44.04 -56.28
CA VAL A 605 -5.90 -43.02 -55.34
C VAL A 605 -7.31 -43.41 -54.94
N VAL A 606 -7.50 -43.78 -53.67
CA VAL A 606 -8.82 -43.97 -53.07
C VAL A 606 -9.54 -42.62 -53.19
N GLU A 607 -10.75 -42.58 -53.77
CA GLU A 607 -11.61 -41.40 -53.69
C GLU A 607 -11.77 -41.02 -52.21
N GLY A 608 -11.10 -39.93 -51.80
CA GLY A 608 -11.02 -39.47 -50.42
C GLY A 608 -9.60 -39.29 -49.85
N ALA A 609 -8.56 -39.85 -50.45
CA ALA A 609 -7.17 -39.57 -50.07
C ALA A 609 -6.60 -38.39 -50.89
N PRO A 610 -5.95 -37.39 -50.27
CA PRO A 610 -5.39 -36.25 -50.99
C PRO A 610 -4.20 -36.68 -51.87
N ALA A 611 -4.11 -36.15 -53.09
CA ALA A 611 -2.93 -36.30 -53.94
C ALA A 611 -1.67 -35.76 -53.21
N ASN A 612 -0.47 -36.31 -53.48
CA ASN A 612 0.80 -35.82 -52.91
C ASN A 612 0.97 -34.28 -53.04
N ALA A 613 0.41 -33.69 -54.09
CA ALA A 613 0.37 -32.24 -54.28
C ALA A 613 -0.36 -31.47 -53.15
N ILE A 614 -1.40 -32.06 -52.54
CA ILE A 614 -2.18 -31.44 -51.46
C ILE A 614 -1.40 -31.48 -50.13
N VAL A 615 -0.66 -32.56 -49.86
CA VAL A 615 0.20 -32.65 -48.68
C VAL A 615 1.39 -31.69 -48.79
N GLU A 616 2.04 -31.63 -49.95
CA GLU A 616 3.11 -30.66 -50.20
C GLU A 616 2.60 -29.22 -50.12
N GLN A 617 1.38 -28.95 -50.60
CA GLN A 617 0.73 -27.65 -50.42
C GLN A 617 0.46 -27.34 -48.95
N ALA A 618 -0.06 -28.30 -48.17
CA ALA A 618 -0.31 -28.11 -46.73
C ALA A 618 0.99 -27.91 -45.93
N LYS A 619 2.06 -28.63 -46.28
CA LYS A 619 3.40 -28.45 -45.71
C LYS A 619 3.97 -27.07 -46.06
N SER A 620 3.84 -26.62 -47.30
CA SER A 620 4.24 -25.28 -47.71
C SER A 620 3.45 -24.20 -46.97
N MET A 621 2.14 -24.38 -46.79
CA MET A 621 1.31 -23.46 -45.99
C MET A 621 1.73 -23.43 -44.52
N LEU A 622 2.09 -24.58 -43.95
CA LEU A 622 2.62 -24.69 -42.58
C LEU A 622 3.96 -23.95 -42.45
N GLU A 623 4.91 -24.17 -43.36
CA GLU A 623 6.21 -23.48 -43.37
C GLU A 623 6.05 -21.96 -43.54
N VAL A 624 5.13 -21.51 -44.40
CA VAL A 624 4.80 -20.08 -44.57
C VAL A 624 4.19 -19.49 -43.30
N ALA A 625 3.23 -20.19 -42.68
CA ALA A 625 2.60 -19.75 -41.44
C ALA A 625 3.61 -19.69 -40.28
N GLN A 626 4.50 -20.69 -40.18
CA GLN A 626 5.58 -20.75 -39.19
C GLN A 626 6.55 -19.58 -39.40
N THR A 627 7.05 -19.39 -40.62
CA THR A 627 7.97 -18.30 -40.96
C THR A 627 7.36 -16.94 -40.62
N LYS A 628 6.06 -16.74 -40.90
CA LYS A 628 5.35 -15.50 -40.58
C LYS A 628 5.25 -15.29 -39.06
N ALA A 629 4.91 -16.32 -38.29
CA ALA A 629 4.85 -16.25 -36.83
C ALA A 629 6.22 -15.92 -36.22
N ASP A 630 7.28 -16.63 -36.65
CA ASP A 630 8.66 -16.42 -36.19
C ASP A 630 9.14 -15.01 -36.53
N THR A 631 8.80 -14.50 -37.72
CA THR A 631 9.16 -13.14 -38.15
C THR A 631 8.48 -12.09 -37.27
N LEU A 632 7.18 -12.25 -37.00
CA LEU A 632 6.43 -11.31 -36.15
C LEU A 632 6.89 -11.37 -34.68
N GLU A 633 7.24 -12.56 -34.18
CA GLU A 633 7.81 -12.72 -32.84
C GLU A 633 9.18 -12.04 -32.74
N LYS A 634 10.03 -12.22 -33.75
CA LYS A 634 11.33 -11.52 -33.85
C LYS A 634 11.14 -10.00 -33.91
N GLN A 635 10.23 -9.49 -34.74
CA GLN A 635 9.93 -8.06 -34.82
C GLN A 635 9.41 -7.50 -33.49
N LEU A 636 8.55 -8.25 -32.78
CA LEU A 636 8.05 -7.85 -31.47
C LEU A 636 9.18 -7.79 -30.43
N LYS A 637 10.12 -8.75 -30.48
CA LYS A 637 11.31 -8.76 -29.61
C LYS A 637 12.24 -7.58 -29.92
N GLU A 638 12.55 -7.32 -31.19
CA GLU A 638 13.37 -6.17 -31.61
C GLU A 638 12.72 -4.83 -31.22
N LEU A 639 11.39 -4.72 -31.33
CA LEU A 639 10.64 -3.56 -30.87
C LEU A 639 10.75 -3.40 -29.34
N ASP A 640 10.65 -4.50 -28.58
CA ASP A 640 10.75 -4.47 -27.12
C ASP A 640 12.17 -4.15 -26.62
N GLU A 641 13.21 -4.57 -27.34
CA GLU A 641 14.61 -4.20 -27.06
C GLU A 641 14.89 -2.71 -27.32
N SER A 642 14.14 -2.09 -28.24
CA SER A 642 14.24 -0.66 -28.58
C SER A 642 13.11 0.19 -27.97
N ALA A 643 12.41 -0.33 -26.95
CA ALA A 643 11.30 0.35 -26.32
C ALA A 643 11.72 1.71 -25.72
N PRO A 644 11.00 2.81 -26.01
CA PRO A 644 11.24 4.07 -25.33
C PRO A 644 10.94 3.91 -23.83
N ALA A 645 11.56 4.74 -22.99
CA ALA A 645 11.25 4.76 -21.57
C ALA A 645 9.73 4.97 -21.36
N PRO A 646 9.09 4.32 -20.38
CA PRO A 646 7.68 4.58 -20.11
C PRO A 646 7.48 6.03 -19.66
N LEU A 647 6.34 6.62 -20.02
CA LEU A 647 5.99 7.96 -19.53
C LEU A 647 6.00 7.99 -17.99
N PRO A 648 6.55 9.04 -17.37
CA PRO A 648 6.64 9.15 -15.94
C PRO A 648 5.24 9.13 -15.31
N LYS A 649 5.09 8.42 -14.20
CA LYS A 649 3.83 8.34 -13.46
C LYS A 649 4.03 8.72 -12.00
N ALA A 650 2.96 9.25 -11.40
CA ALA A 650 2.86 9.52 -9.98
C ALA A 650 1.62 8.86 -9.37
N ILE A 651 1.67 8.67 -8.06
CA ILE A 651 0.49 8.38 -7.25
C ILE A 651 -0.08 9.73 -6.86
N ALA A 652 -1.19 10.12 -7.50
CA ALA A 652 -1.78 11.44 -7.36
C ALA A 652 -3.30 11.32 -7.50
N VAL A 653 -4.02 12.22 -6.82
CA VAL A 653 -5.48 12.23 -6.80
C VAL A 653 -6.05 12.84 -8.09
N ILE A 654 -7.36 12.71 -8.26
CA ILE A 654 -8.19 13.50 -9.19
C ILE A 654 -9.54 13.74 -8.54
N ASP A 655 -10.26 14.81 -8.92
CA ASP A 655 -11.66 14.94 -8.57
C ASP A 655 -12.50 13.74 -9.06
N HIS A 656 -13.39 13.27 -8.20
CA HIS A 656 -14.29 12.16 -8.51
C HIS A 656 -15.34 12.61 -9.54
N LYS A 657 -15.79 11.70 -10.41
CA LYS A 657 -16.81 12.02 -11.45
C LYS A 657 -18.14 12.51 -10.87
N GLN A 658 -18.48 12.02 -9.68
CA GLN A 658 -19.64 12.46 -8.91
C GLN A 658 -19.16 13.34 -7.76
N ILE A 659 -19.46 14.63 -7.86
CA ILE A 659 -19.13 15.66 -6.91
C ILE A 659 -20.40 15.97 -6.13
N GLY A 660 -20.33 15.91 -4.80
CA GLY A 660 -21.46 16.27 -3.97
C GLY A 660 -21.17 16.32 -2.48
N ASP A 661 -22.15 16.84 -1.76
CA ASP A 661 -22.27 16.81 -0.31
C ASP A 661 -22.31 15.39 0.27
N CYS A 662 -22.28 15.26 1.60
CA CYS A 662 -22.28 13.96 2.26
C CYS A 662 -23.40 13.86 3.30
N GLU A 663 -24.11 12.74 3.31
CA GLU A 663 -25.00 12.36 4.41
C GLU A 663 -24.19 11.95 5.64
N VAL A 664 -24.64 12.41 6.81
CA VAL A 664 -24.12 11.95 8.10
C VAL A 664 -24.28 10.43 8.19
N ARG A 665 -23.22 9.70 8.56
CA ARG A 665 -23.33 8.27 8.88
C ARG A 665 -23.59 8.17 10.37
N VAL A 666 -24.82 7.83 10.75
CA VAL A 666 -25.23 7.79 12.16
C VAL A 666 -24.38 6.75 12.87
N ARG A 667 -23.63 7.18 13.91
CA ARG A 667 -22.62 6.37 14.62
C ARG A 667 -21.47 5.85 13.75
N GLY A 668 -21.22 6.51 12.61
CA GLY A 668 -20.19 6.09 11.65
C GLY A 668 -20.61 4.94 10.72
N GLU A 669 -21.83 4.42 10.85
CA GLU A 669 -22.33 3.28 10.07
C GLU A 669 -22.71 3.68 8.65
N THR A 670 -22.00 3.17 7.65
CA THR A 670 -22.08 3.65 6.26
C THR A 670 -23.46 3.53 5.62
N ARG A 671 -24.27 2.57 6.06
CA ARG A 671 -25.63 2.34 5.55
C ARG A 671 -26.72 3.05 6.34
N ASN A 672 -26.41 3.59 7.51
CA ASN A 672 -27.35 4.32 8.35
C ASN A 672 -27.21 5.83 8.10
N LEU A 673 -27.94 6.33 7.10
CA LEU A 673 -27.83 7.72 6.65
C LEU A 673 -28.69 8.65 7.49
N GLY A 674 -28.08 9.74 7.96
CA GLY A 674 -28.73 10.88 8.59
C GLY A 674 -28.92 12.04 7.61
N PRO A 675 -29.09 13.27 8.13
CA PRO A 675 -29.23 14.46 7.30
C PRO A 675 -28.06 14.66 6.34
N LYS A 676 -28.36 15.21 5.16
CA LYS A 676 -27.37 15.65 4.19
C LYS A 676 -26.69 16.93 4.69
N VAL A 677 -25.36 16.98 4.62
CA VAL A 677 -24.55 18.11 5.07
C VAL A 677 -23.78 18.69 3.89
N GLU A 678 -23.97 19.98 3.64
CA GLU A 678 -23.23 20.72 2.61
C GLU A 678 -21.74 20.71 2.91
N ARG A 679 -20.93 20.62 1.86
CA ARG A 679 -19.47 20.73 2.00
C ARG A 679 -19.06 22.05 2.63
N GLY A 680 -18.03 22.01 3.46
CA GLY A 680 -17.59 23.16 4.25
C GLY A 680 -16.40 22.85 5.13
N PHE A 681 -16.09 23.79 6.02
CA PHE A 681 -14.90 23.80 6.88
C PHE A 681 -15.28 23.77 8.36
N LEU A 682 -14.28 23.66 9.25
CA LEU A 682 -14.50 23.70 10.70
C LEU A 682 -15.00 25.09 11.12
N GLN A 683 -16.22 25.16 11.63
CA GLN A 683 -16.88 26.42 11.95
C GLN A 683 -16.19 27.19 13.08
N VAL A 684 -15.58 26.48 14.02
CA VAL A 684 -14.82 27.09 15.13
C VAL A 684 -13.56 27.80 14.64
N ALA A 685 -12.92 27.30 13.59
CA ALA A 685 -11.67 27.85 13.06
C ALA A 685 -11.89 28.91 11.95
N ASN A 686 -13.14 29.15 11.56
CA ASN A 686 -13.47 30.16 10.56
C ASN A 686 -13.20 31.59 11.09
N ARG A 687 -12.26 32.25 10.41
CA ARG A 687 -11.88 33.67 10.60
C ARG A 687 -11.83 34.34 9.23
N GLY A 688 -12.24 35.60 9.16
CA GLY A 688 -12.24 36.36 7.91
C GLY A 688 -13.27 35.89 6.87
N GLU A 689 -13.04 36.27 5.61
CA GLU A 689 -13.86 35.85 4.47
C GLU A 689 -13.55 34.40 4.10
N GLN A 690 -14.59 33.58 3.92
CA GLN A 690 -14.44 32.16 3.60
C GLN A 690 -14.40 31.93 2.08
N PRO A 691 -13.54 31.01 1.60
CA PRO A 691 -13.59 30.55 0.22
C PRO A 691 -14.98 29.98 -0.12
N LYS A 692 -15.56 30.42 -1.24
CA LYS A 692 -16.88 29.95 -1.68
C LYS A 692 -16.77 28.60 -2.36
N LEU A 693 -17.45 27.60 -1.80
CA LEU A 693 -17.58 26.29 -2.45
C LEU A 693 -18.59 26.37 -3.59
N THR A 694 -18.16 26.09 -4.82
CA THR A 694 -19.04 26.01 -5.99
C THR A 694 -19.43 24.55 -6.26
N GLY A 695 -20.61 24.32 -6.83
CA GLY A 695 -21.14 22.95 -7.03
C GLY A 695 -20.35 22.08 -8.01
N HIS A 696 -19.47 22.66 -8.83
CA HIS A 696 -18.80 21.99 -9.94
C HIS A 696 -17.45 21.33 -9.59
N TYR A 697 -16.88 21.61 -8.41
CA TYR A 697 -15.57 21.10 -8.00
C TYR A 697 -15.64 20.37 -6.65
N SER A 698 -14.62 19.57 -6.33
CA SER A 698 -14.59 18.82 -5.07
C SER A 698 -14.64 19.70 -3.82
N GLY A 699 -14.15 20.94 -3.90
CA GLY A 699 -13.94 21.82 -2.76
C GLY A 699 -12.53 21.74 -2.16
N ARG A 700 -11.65 20.88 -2.70
CA ARG A 700 -10.26 20.72 -2.20
C ARG A 700 -9.46 22.00 -2.35
N GLN A 701 -9.57 22.69 -3.47
CA GLN A 701 -8.87 23.96 -3.68
C GLN A 701 -9.27 24.99 -2.61
N GLN A 702 -10.56 25.14 -2.36
CA GLN A 702 -11.08 26.06 -1.34
C GLN A 702 -10.68 25.65 0.09
N LEU A 703 -10.66 24.34 0.38
CA LEU A 703 -10.12 23.83 1.64
C LEU A 703 -8.64 24.19 1.80
N ALA A 704 -7.86 24.03 0.74
CA ALA A 704 -6.44 24.34 0.76
C ALA A 704 -6.18 25.84 0.94
N GLU A 705 -6.96 26.70 0.26
CA GLU A 705 -6.95 28.15 0.44
C GLU A 705 -7.32 28.55 1.88
N TRP A 706 -8.32 27.89 2.49
CA TRP A 706 -8.76 28.14 3.86
C TRP A 706 -7.69 27.75 4.89
N ILE A 707 -7.07 26.57 4.77
CA ILE A 707 -5.99 26.14 5.67
C ILE A 707 -4.74 27.01 5.50
N ALA A 708 -4.41 27.40 4.26
CA ALA A 708 -3.25 28.21 3.93
C ALA A 708 -3.48 29.73 4.12
N SER A 709 -4.62 30.13 4.69
CA SER A 709 -4.94 31.53 4.95
C SER A 709 -4.07 32.06 6.10
N PRO A 710 -3.54 33.31 6.00
CA PRO A 710 -2.87 33.97 7.11
C PRO A 710 -3.78 34.22 8.32
N ASP A 711 -5.11 34.26 8.10
CA ASP A 711 -6.09 34.43 9.17
C ASP A 711 -6.44 33.11 9.87
N HIS A 712 -6.00 31.96 9.34
CA HIS A 712 -6.29 30.66 9.93
C HIS A 712 -5.57 30.51 11.28
N PRO A 713 -6.29 30.28 12.40
CA PRO A 713 -5.70 30.42 13.74
C PRO A 713 -4.70 29.31 14.11
N LEU A 714 -4.70 28.18 13.39
CA LEU A 714 -3.91 27.01 13.76
C LEU A 714 -2.67 26.78 12.89
N THR A 715 -2.74 27.08 11.59
CA THR A 715 -1.77 26.56 10.60
C THR A 715 -0.35 27.01 10.91
N ALA A 716 -0.17 28.32 11.10
CA ALA A 716 1.13 28.90 11.45
C ALA A 716 1.61 28.40 12.82
N ARG A 717 0.74 28.36 13.84
CA ARG A 717 1.09 27.88 15.20
C ARG A 717 1.56 26.42 15.19
N VAL A 718 0.88 25.56 14.44
CA VAL A 718 1.18 24.13 14.38
C VAL A 718 2.54 23.89 13.73
N ILE A 719 2.82 24.52 12.58
CA ILE A 719 4.10 24.31 11.89
C ILE A 719 5.28 24.90 12.67
N VAL A 720 5.16 26.11 13.22
CA VAL A 720 6.26 26.68 14.02
C VAL A 720 6.49 25.89 15.31
N ASN A 721 5.43 25.34 15.93
CA ASN A 721 5.57 24.47 17.10
C ASN A 721 6.30 23.16 16.75
N ARG A 722 6.09 22.60 15.55
CA ARG A 722 6.85 21.42 15.07
C ARG A 722 8.30 21.75 14.80
N VAL A 723 8.58 22.85 14.11
CA VAL A 723 9.95 23.34 13.88
C VAL A 723 10.67 23.53 15.22
N TRP A 724 10.00 24.19 16.17
CA TRP A 724 10.49 24.37 17.53
C TRP A 724 10.76 23.03 18.23
N CYS A 725 9.81 22.09 18.17
CA CYS A 725 9.96 20.77 18.78
C CYS A 725 11.18 20.02 18.25
N HIS A 726 11.45 20.06 16.94
CA HIS A 726 12.59 19.37 16.34
C HIS A 726 13.93 20.00 16.74
N LEU A 727 14.03 21.34 16.81
CA LEU A 727 15.26 22.05 17.18
C LEU A 727 15.53 22.05 18.69
N ILE A 728 14.52 22.37 19.50
CA ILE A 728 14.64 22.54 20.95
C ILE A 728 14.48 21.21 21.68
N GLY A 729 13.67 20.29 21.17
CA GLY A 729 13.44 18.94 21.70
C GLY A 729 12.04 18.70 22.25
N GLU A 730 11.34 19.76 22.63
CA GLU A 730 9.96 19.75 23.10
C GLU A 730 9.20 20.91 22.45
N GLY A 731 7.96 20.67 22.01
CA GLY A 731 7.09 21.73 21.51
C GLY A 731 6.72 22.72 22.62
N LEU A 732 6.44 23.97 22.25
CA LEU A 732 5.78 24.93 23.12
C LEU A 732 4.41 24.39 23.54
N VAL A 733 3.70 23.79 22.59
CA VAL A 733 2.59 22.85 22.83
C VAL A 733 3.15 21.45 22.73
N ARG A 734 3.32 20.77 23.87
CA ARG A 734 3.99 19.46 23.95
C ARG A 734 3.18 18.32 23.31
N SER A 735 1.86 18.46 23.27
CA SER A 735 0.96 17.63 22.46
C SER A 735 0.99 18.08 21.00
N VAL A 736 2.10 17.82 20.31
CA VAL A 736 2.40 18.38 18.98
C VAL A 736 1.28 18.16 17.94
N ASP A 737 0.54 17.06 18.04
CA ASP A 737 -0.56 16.71 17.11
C ASP A 737 -1.97 16.97 17.68
N ASN A 738 -2.09 17.62 18.84
CA ASN A 738 -3.37 17.95 19.46
C ASN A 738 -3.33 19.31 20.17
N PHE A 739 -3.94 20.32 19.54
CA PHE A 739 -4.10 21.69 20.04
C PHE A 739 -5.49 21.91 20.68
N GLY A 740 -6.35 20.89 20.68
CA GLY A 740 -7.69 20.92 21.26
C GLY A 740 -7.70 20.87 22.79
N ASN A 741 -8.89 20.69 23.36
CA ASN A 741 -9.14 20.65 24.81
C ASN A 741 -8.40 19.53 25.55
N LEU A 742 -8.10 18.41 24.88
CA LEU A 742 -7.30 17.32 25.45
C LEU A 742 -5.79 17.51 25.26
N GLY A 743 -5.38 18.51 24.47
CA GLY A 743 -3.99 18.89 24.30
C GLY A 743 -3.45 19.67 25.51
N GLU A 744 -2.12 19.70 25.61
CA GLU A 744 -1.44 20.60 26.55
C GLU A 744 -1.56 22.06 26.09
N ARG A 745 -1.59 22.98 27.05
CA ARG A 745 -1.50 24.42 26.78
C ARG A 745 -0.08 24.80 26.37
N PRO A 746 0.12 25.85 25.55
CA PRO A 746 1.46 26.35 25.27
C PRO A 746 2.18 26.76 26.54
N THR A 747 3.44 26.37 26.70
CA THR A 747 4.28 26.81 27.83
C THR A 747 4.59 28.30 27.76
N HIS A 748 4.72 28.84 26.54
CA HIS A 748 4.95 30.24 26.24
C HIS A 748 3.97 30.71 25.15
N PRO A 749 2.71 31.03 25.50
CA PRO A 749 1.69 31.41 24.52
C PRO A 749 2.09 32.61 23.68
N GLU A 750 2.66 33.65 24.30
CA GLU A 750 3.07 34.87 23.60
C GLU A 750 4.23 34.62 22.63
N LEU A 751 5.16 33.73 22.97
CA LEU A 751 6.25 33.31 22.08
C LEU A 751 5.73 32.49 20.90
N LEU A 752 4.76 31.59 21.12
CA LEU A 752 4.15 30.82 20.04
C LEU A 752 3.46 31.73 19.03
N ASP A 753 2.69 32.70 19.51
CA ASP A 753 2.00 33.68 18.67
C ASP A 753 2.98 34.63 17.97
N HIS A 754 4.04 35.06 18.66
CA HIS A 754 5.12 35.83 18.07
C HIS A 754 5.76 35.08 16.89
N LEU A 755 6.16 33.82 17.10
CA LEU A 755 6.78 32.98 16.07
C LEU A 755 5.82 32.71 14.90
N ALA A 756 4.54 32.44 15.18
CA ALA A 756 3.54 32.20 14.16
C ALA A 756 3.29 33.47 13.32
N SER A 757 3.15 34.62 13.97
CA SER A 757 2.96 35.91 13.27
C SER A 757 4.17 36.26 12.42
N GLU A 758 5.39 36.13 12.96
CA GLU A 758 6.62 36.41 12.23
C GLU A 758 6.80 35.45 11.04
N PHE A 759 6.47 34.18 11.22
CA PHE A 759 6.54 33.19 10.14
C PHE A 759 5.65 33.55 8.94
N VAL A 760 4.43 34.00 9.19
CA VAL A 760 3.52 34.49 8.13
C VAL A 760 4.09 35.75 7.47
N ARG A 761 4.61 36.72 8.25
CA ARG A 761 5.24 37.95 7.71
C ARG A 761 6.47 37.67 6.86
N ASP A 762 7.25 36.64 7.23
CA ASP A 762 8.45 36.20 6.53
C ASP A 762 8.14 35.41 5.25
N GLY A 763 6.88 35.38 4.80
CA GLY A 763 6.46 34.68 3.60
C GLY A 763 6.42 33.17 3.78
N TRP A 764 6.12 32.68 4.99
CA TRP A 764 5.97 31.25 5.30
C TRP A 764 7.24 30.42 5.06
N SER A 765 8.41 31.06 5.18
CA SER A 765 9.73 30.42 4.98
C SER A 765 10.13 29.56 6.19
N ILE A 766 10.26 28.25 5.95
CA ILE A 766 10.70 27.29 6.96
C ILE A 766 12.18 27.51 7.29
N LYS A 767 13.03 27.80 6.29
CA LYS A 767 14.45 28.08 6.54
C LYS A 767 14.64 29.30 7.43
N ARG A 768 13.89 30.38 7.21
CA ARG A 768 13.97 31.59 8.07
C ARG A 768 13.52 31.32 9.50
N ALA A 769 12.44 30.55 9.69
CA ALA A 769 12.00 30.15 11.02
C ALA A 769 13.07 29.32 11.75
N ILE A 770 13.67 28.34 11.08
CA ILE A 770 14.75 27.52 11.62
C ILE A 770 15.98 28.36 11.94
N ARG A 771 16.39 29.24 11.02
CA ARG A 771 17.52 30.16 11.21
C ARG A 771 17.33 31.02 12.46
N ARG A 772 16.15 31.63 12.63
CA ARG A 772 15.82 32.48 13.78
C ARG A 772 15.96 31.70 15.10
N ILE A 773 15.46 30.46 15.15
CA ILE A 773 15.56 29.61 16.34
C ILE A 773 17.02 29.18 16.58
N ALA A 774 17.75 28.72 15.57
CA ALA A 774 19.14 28.27 15.69
C ALA A 774 20.10 29.38 16.15
N LEU A 775 19.81 30.63 15.80
CA LEU A 775 20.60 31.81 16.22
C LEU A 775 20.19 32.36 17.59
N SER A 776 19.08 31.90 18.17
CA SER A 776 18.68 32.28 19.53
C SER A 776 19.67 31.73 20.57
N ARG A 777 19.88 32.49 21.65
CA ARG A 777 20.66 32.02 22.79
C ARG A 777 20.00 30.81 23.44
N THR A 778 18.67 30.77 23.45
CA THR A 778 17.83 29.67 23.94
C THR A 778 18.23 28.33 23.30
N TYR A 779 18.36 28.28 21.97
CA TYR A 779 18.83 27.07 21.27
C TYR A 779 20.29 26.72 21.61
N GLN A 780 21.13 27.74 21.81
CA GLN A 780 22.57 27.59 22.01
C GLN A 780 22.98 27.32 23.46
N MET A 781 22.04 27.23 24.41
CA MET A 781 22.34 26.91 25.81
C MET A 781 22.96 25.52 25.99
N SER A 782 23.71 25.35 27.08
CA SER A 782 24.16 24.05 27.56
C SER A 782 23.02 23.29 28.25
N SER A 783 23.20 21.97 28.40
CA SER A 783 22.31 21.10 29.17
C SER A 783 22.78 20.89 30.62
N ASP A 784 23.52 21.86 31.16
CA ASP A 784 24.09 21.78 32.51
C ASP A 784 22.99 21.71 33.58
N HIS A 785 23.34 21.11 34.70
CA HIS A 785 22.45 20.99 35.84
C HIS A 785 22.55 22.23 36.73
N ASN A 786 21.40 22.79 37.11
CA ASN A 786 21.28 23.80 38.16
C ASN A 786 20.25 23.30 39.17
N GLU A 787 20.65 23.19 40.45
CA GLU A 787 19.79 22.58 41.47
C GLU A 787 18.52 23.39 41.72
N THR A 788 18.63 24.72 41.81
CA THR A 788 17.48 25.61 42.03
C THR A 788 16.46 25.51 40.90
N SER A 789 16.92 25.61 39.64
CA SER A 789 16.04 25.49 38.48
C SER A 789 15.47 24.08 38.31
N TRP A 790 16.22 23.03 38.68
CA TRP A 790 15.74 21.66 38.64
C TRP A 790 14.62 21.39 39.65
N GLN A 791 14.73 21.93 40.86
CA GLN A 791 13.67 21.78 41.87
C GLN A 791 12.39 22.54 41.47
N ALA A 792 12.52 23.71 40.85
CA ALA A 792 11.38 24.53 40.43
C ALA A 792 10.73 24.02 39.13
N ASP A 793 11.52 23.62 38.14
CA ASP A 793 11.06 23.16 36.84
C ASP A 793 11.88 21.94 36.35
N PRO A 794 11.65 20.75 36.94
CA PRO A 794 12.37 19.53 36.56
C PRO A 794 12.07 19.11 35.12
N SER A 795 10.91 19.49 34.60
CA SER A 795 10.47 19.18 33.24
C SER A 795 10.97 20.16 32.18
N ASN A 796 11.74 21.18 32.58
CA ASN A 796 12.29 22.22 31.72
C ASN A 796 11.22 22.94 30.86
N LYS A 797 9.99 23.12 31.38
CA LYS A 797 8.90 23.86 30.73
C LYS A 797 9.25 25.31 30.44
N LEU A 798 10.00 25.95 31.33
CA LEU A 798 10.47 27.34 31.22
C LEU A 798 11.77 27.46 30.43
N LEU A 799 12.32 26.35 29.95
CA LEU A 799 13.50 26.31 29.07
C LEU A 799 14.74 26.95 29.71
N TRP A 800 14.98 26.70 31.00
CA TRP A 800 16.16 27.19 31.71
C TRP A 800 17.47 26.54 31.23
N ARG A 801 17.40 25.44 30.46
CA ARG A 801 18.55 24.78 29.80
C ARG A 801 18.16 24.16 28.47
N ALA A 802 19.15 23.75 27.68
CA ALA A 802 18.91 22.90 26.52
C ALA A 802 18.50 21.47 26.92
N TYR A 803 17.62 20.85 26.12
CA TYR A 803 17.28 19.44 26.28
C TYR A 803 18.43 18.55 25.83
N ARG A 804 18.68 17.48 26.60
CA ARG A 804 19.52 16.37 26.13
C ARG A 804 18.71 15.56 25.14
N ARG A 805 19.11 15.60 23.87
CA ARG A 805 18.37 14.96 22.78
C ARG A 805 19.08 13.70 22.31
N ARG A 806 18.30 12.76 21.79
CA ARG A 806 18.84 11.57 21.14
C ARG A 806 19.00 11.83 19.65
N VAL A 807 20.03 11.23 19.08
CA VAL A 807 20.18 11.17 17.63
C VAL A 807 19.13 10.18 17.09
N PRO A 808 18.32 10.55 16.08
CA PRO A 808 17.30 9.66 15.52
C PRO A 808 17.94 8.46 14.80
N ALA A 809 17.15 7.39 14.60
CA ALA A 809 17.62 6.14 14.01
C ALA A 809 18.37 6.33 12.68
N GLU A 810 17.81 7.16 11.80
CA GLU A 810 18.36 7.50 10.49
C GLU A 810 19.75 8.12 10.62
N ALA A 811 19.90 9.11 11.51
CA ALA A 811 21.16 9.80 11.72
C ALA A 811 22.20 8.89 12.41
N ILE A 812 21.80 7.95 13.28
CA ILE A 812 22.72 6.93 13.83
C ILE A 812 23.30 6.08 12.70
N ARG A 813 22.43 5.56 11.83
CA ARG A 813 22.82 4.72 10.70
C ARG A 813 23.68 5.48 9.70
N ASP A 814 23.25 6.66 9.30
CA ASP A 814 23.93 7.50 8.31
C ASP A 814 25.29 7.99 8.85
N SER A 815 25.42 8.23 10.16
CA SER A 815 26.72 8.55 10.78
C SER A 815 27.71 7.40 10.68
N MET A 816 27.26 6.15 10.89
CA MET A 816 28.14 4.98 10.74
C MET A 816 28.63 4.83 9.30
N LEU A 817 27.75 5.03 8.32
CA LEU A 817 28.10 5.02 6.90
C LEU A 817 29.03 6.19 6.51
N ALA A 818 28.81 7.38 7.07
CA ALA A 818 29.65 8.55 6.80
C ALA A 818 31.07 8.34 7.35
N ILE A 819 31.17 7.87 8.60
CA ILE A 819 32.45 7.62 9.28
C ILE A 819 33.23 6.50 8.58
N SER A 820 32.55 5.42 8.16
CA SER A 820 33.15 4.31 7.41
C SER A 820 33.50 4.66 5.95
N GLY A 821 33.06 5.81 5.45
CA GLY A 821 33.30 6.26 4.07
C GLY A 821 32.43 5.56 3.02
N GLN A 822 31.32 4.94 3.44
CA GLN A 822 30.41 4.22 2.56
C GLN A 822 29.20 5.04 2.14
N LEU A 823 28.89 6.13 2.85
CA LEU A 823 27.62 6.83 2.66
C LEU A 823 27.44 7.38 1.25
N ASP A 824 26.35 6.95 0.61
CA ASP A 824 25.92 7.41 -0.69
C ASP A 824 24.72 8.36 -0.54
N LEU A 825 24.93 9.60 -0.98
CA LEU A 825 23.99 10.70 -0.86
C LEU A 825 23.01 10.79 -2.04
N GLU A 826 23.27 10.07 -3.13
CA GLU A 826 22.49 10.17 -4.36
C GLU A 826 21.20 9.34 -4.29
N PRO A 827 20.03 9.93 -4.60
CA PRO A 827 18.78 9.18 -4.72
C PRO A 827 18.85 8.18 -5.89
N ASP A 828 18.23 7.01 -5.75
CA ASP A 828 18.20 5.95 -6.78
C ASP A 828 16.79 5.73 -7.38
N GLY A 829 15.89 6.71 -7.19
CA GLY A 829 14.51 6.64 -7.61
C GLY A 829 13.66 5.78 -6.66
N SER A 830 13.00 4.77 -7.23
CA SER A 830 12.09 3.89 -6.48
C SER A 830 12.88 2.83 -5.71
N PRO A 831 12.86 2.83 -4.37
CA PRO A 831 13.62 1.86 -3.57
C PRO A 831 12.99 0.45 -3.62
N VAL A 832 11.76 0.34 -4.14
CA VAL A 832 11.05 -0.91 -4.40
C VAL A 832 11.14 -1.33 -5.87
N LYS A 833 12.05 -0.73 -6.65
CA LYS A 833 12.35 -1.12 -8.04
C LYS A 833 12.95 -2.53 -8.04
N GLY A 834 12.15 -3.51 -8.44
CA GLY A 834 12.51 -4.93 -8.42
C GLY A 834 11.62 -5.77 -7.51
N LEU A 835 10.84 -5.14 -6.62
CA LEU A 835 9.78 -5.82 -5.89
C LEU A 835 8.53 -5.96 -6.77
N GLY A 836 7.82 -7.07 -6.59
CA GLY A 836 6.54 -7.33 -7.25
C GLY A 836 5.44 -6.37 -6.80
N THR A 837 4.22 -6.58 -7.30
CA THR A 837 3.05 -5.78 -6.88
C THR A 837 2.73 -5.96 -5.40
N LEU A 838 3.03 -7.12 -4.81
CA LEU A 838 2.94 -7.38 -3.38
C LEU A 838 4.34 -7.56 -2.82
N VAL A 839 4.63 -6.94 -1.68
CA VAL A 839 5.90 -7.17 -0.95
C VAL A 839 5.90 -8.50 -0.19
N THR A 840 4.72 -9.00 0.15
CA THR A 840 4.50 -10.28 0.80
C THR A 840 3.54 -11.08 -0.09
N ASN A 841 3.96 -12.24 -0.60
CA ASN A 841 2.98 -13.20 -1.10
C ASN A 841 2.46 -13.99 0.10
N ASN A 842 1.18 -14.36 0.10
CA ASN A 842 0.60 -15.33 1.05
C ASN A 842 1.13 -16.77 0.80
N SER A 843 2.39 -16.92 0.39
CA SER A 843 3.07 -18.19 0.25
C SER A 843 4.27 -18.22 1.19
N SER A 844 4.47 -19.35 1.85
CA SER A 844 5.62 -19.61 2.73
C SER A 844 6.99 -19.53 2.01
N ASN A 845 6.98 -19.39 0.67
CA ASN A 845 8.15 -19.35 -0.19
C ASN A 845 8.31 -17.99 -0.90
N ALA A 846 7.56 -16.96 -0.49
CA ALA A 846 7.78 -15.62 -1.02
C ALA A 846 9.17 -15.12 -0.61
N ASP A 847 9.93 -14.58 -1.56
CA ASP A 847 11.03 -13.68 -1.23
C ASP A 847 10.44 -12.40 -0.62
N THR A 848 10.06 -12.48 0.66
CA THR A 848 9.70 -11.31 1.46
C THR A 848 10.86 -10.33 1.45
N TYR A 849 10.56 -9.04 1.54
CA TYR A 849 11.59 -8.01 1.56
C TYR A 849 12.45 -8.19 2.82
N LYS A 850 13.65 -8.77 2.68
CA LYS A 850 14.56 -9.06 3.80
C LYS A 850 15.48 -7.89 4.17
N GLY A 851 15.03 -6.65 4.00
CA GLY A 851 15.75 -5.50 4.54
C GLY A 851 17.22 -5.42 4.10
N LYS A 852 17.52 -5.54 2.79
CA LYS A 852 18.92 -5.58 2.33
C LYS A 852 19.61 -4.26 2.71
N GLU A 853 20.70 -4.36 3.46
CA GLU A 853 21.53 -3.21 3.82
C GLU A 853 22.15 -2.57 2.56
N THR A 854 22.09 -1.24 2.50
CA THR A 854 22.64 -0.44 1.39
C THR A 854 23.53 0.68 1.94
N SER A 855 24.39 1.25 1.08
CA SER A 855 25.17 2.45 1.41
C SER A 855 24.36 3.75 1.38
N LYS A 856 23.10 3.70 0.91
CA LYS A 856 22.26 4.88 0.71
C LYS A 856 21.90 5.54 2.04
N ARG A 857 21.68 6.86 1.99
CA ARG A 857 21.03 7.61 3.07
C ARG A 857 19.74 6.93 3.50
N SER A 858 19.48 6.96 4.80
CA SER A 858 18.34 6.26 5.41
C SER A 858 16.99 6.69 4.86
N VAL A 859 16.84 7.94 4.38
CA VAL A 859 15.62 8.44 3.74
C VAL A 859 15.29 7.72 2.42
N TYR A 860 16.29 7.11 1.77
CA TYR A 860 16.14 6.39 0.50
C TYR A 860 16.01 4.87 0.69
N LEU A 861 15.95 4.39 1.93
CA LEU A 861 15.60 3.00 2.20
C LEU A 861 14.12 2.78 1.89
N PRO A 862 13.73 1.58 1.40
CA PRO A 862 12.33 1.26 1.21
C PRO A 862 11.64 1.19 2.57
N ILE A 863 10.55 1.95 2.71
CA ILE A 863 9.71 1.94 3.91
C ILE A 863 8.52 1.05 3.61
N ILE A 864 8.63 -0.22 4.00
CA ILE A 864 7.57 -1.21 3.84
C ILE A 864 6.78 -1.30 5.14
N ARG A 865 5.46 -1.05 5.08
CA ARG A 865 4.57 -1.22 6.23
C ARG A 865 4.64 -2.67 6.72
N ASN A 866 4.72 -2.87 8.03
CA ASN A 866 4.97 -4.15 8.70
C ASN A 866 6.37 -4.79 8.52
N GLU A 867 7.27 -4.23 7.71
CA GLU A 867 8.61 -4.78 7.45
C GLU A 867 9.68 -3.66 7.38
N LEU A 868 9.86 -2.93 8.48
CA LEU A 868 10.87 -1.87 8.59
C LEU A 868 12.29 -2.44 8.80
N PRO A 869 13.35 -1.75 8.31
CA PRO A 869 14.73 -2.11 8.62
C PRO A 869 14.99 -2.20 10.14
N PRO A 870 15.69 -3.25 10.65
CA PRO A 870 15.81 -3.50 12.09
C PRO A 870 16.36 -2.34 12.92
N ILE A 871 17.35 -1.62 12.38
CA ILE A 871 17.94 -0.46 13.06
C ILE A 871 16.96 0.71 13.19
N LEU A 872 16.05 0.89 12.23
CA LEU A 872 15.02 1.92 12.30
C LEU A 872 13.98 1.54 13.37
N THR A 873 13.48 0.30 13.34
CA THR A 873 12.48 -0.20 14.28
C THR A 873 12.92 -0.09 15.74
N VAL A 874 14.17 -0.46 16.03
CA VAL A 874 14.69 -0.50 17.41
C VAL A 874 14.99 0.90 17.96
N PHE A 875 15.27 1.89 17.11
CA PHE A 875 15.62 3.25 17.48
C PHE A 875 14.48 4.26 17.28
N ASP A 876 13.26 3.82 17.62
CA ASP A 876 12.06 4.67 17.72
C ASP A 876 11.73 5.41 16.40
N PHE A 877 11.92 4.76 15.24
CA PHE A 877 11.43 5.29 13.96
C PHE A 877 9.90 5.46 13.98
N ALA A 878 9.39 6.45 13.23
CA ALA A 878 7.95 6.71 13.19
C ALA A 878 7.19 5.55 12.57
N ASP A 879 6.04 5.22 13.15
CA ASP A 879 5.13 4.23 12.59
C ASP A 879 4.50 4.79 11.29
N PRO A 880 4.75 4.18 10.11
CA PRO A 880 4.19 4.66 8.84
C PRO A 880 2.66 4.50 8.76
N ASP A 881 1.99 3.95 9.76
CA ASP A 881 0.52 3.87 9.84
C ASP A 881 -0.10 5.06 10.60
N LEU A 882 0.72 5.86 11.30
CA LEU A 882 0.28 6.92 12.21
C LEU A 882 0.88 8.28 11.85
N VAL A 883 0.04 9.33 11.82
CA VAL A 883 0.54 10.71 11.75
C VAL A 883 1.36 10.99 13.00
N THR A 884 2.66 11.26 12.83
CA THR A 884 3.60 11.40 13.94
C THR A 884 4.31 12.74 13.87
N GLY A 885 3.85 13.75 14.62
CA GLY A 885 4.54 15.03 14.76
C GLY A 885 5.69 15.00 15.77
N LYS A 886 5.63 14.08 16.74
CA LYS A 886 6.71 13.82 17.71
C LYS A 886 6.84 12.32 17.96
N ARG A 887 8.03 11.77 17.73
CA ARG A 887 8.34 10.36 18.00
C ARG A 887 8.47 10.09 19.50
N SER A 888 8.17 8.87 19.93
CA SER A 888 8.59 8.40 21.25
C SER A 888 10.12 8.32 21.32
N SER A 889 10.67 8.34 22.54
CA SER A 889 12.11 8.16 22.76
C SER A 889 12.29 7.17 23.91
N THR A 890 12.75 5.95 23.59
CA THR A 890 12.87 4.84 24.55
C THR A 890 14.33 4.48 24.77
N ASN A 891 14.78 4.31 26.01
CA ASN A 891 16.15 3.86 26.31
C ASN A 891 16.12 2.42 26.83
N VAL A 892 16.07 1.46 25.91
CA VAL A 892 15.92 0.03 26.23
C VAL A 892 17.20 -0.77 25.95
N PRO A 893 17.49 -1.84 26.73
CA PRO A 893 18.68 -2.68 26.51
C PRO A 893 18.79 -3.26 25.10
N ALA A 894 17.66 -3.54 24.44
CA ALA A 894 17.60 -4.05 23.07
C ALA A 894 18.33 -3.14 22.06
N GLN A 895 18.32 -1.82 22.27
CA GLN A 895 19.04 -0.87 21.42
C GLN A 895 20.57 -1.06 21.49
N ALA A 896 21.11 -1.27 22.69
CA ALA A 896 22.53 -1.54 22.87
C ALA A 896 22.90 -2.94 22.31
N LEU A 897 22.05 -3.94 22.54
CA LEU A 897 22.23 -5.29 22.03
C LEU A 897 22.24 -5.32 20.49
N LEU A 898 21.37 -4.55 19.82
CA LEU A 898 21.40 -4.43 18.36
C LEU A 898 22.75 -3.88 17.89
N LEU A 899 23.24 -2.79 18.47
CA LEU A 899 24.51 -2.20 18.06
C LEU A 899 25.70 -3.13 18.28
N MET A 900 25.67 -3.94 19.34
CA MET A 900 26.72 -4.92 19.63
C MET A 900 26.69 -6.15 18.72
N ASN A 901 25.53 -6.52 18.16
CA ASN A 901 25.36 -7.79 17.43
C ASN A 901 25.03 -7.64 15.95
N SER A 902 24.78 -6.41 15.47
CA SER A 902 24.40 -6.17 14.07
C SER A 902 25.60 -6.33 13.12
N PRO A 903 25.48 -7.18 12.07
CA PRO A 903 26.50 -7.30 11.03
C PRO A 903 26.82 -5.97 10.33
N PHE A 904 25.81 -5.12 10.15
CA PHE A 904 25.97 -3.78 9.58
C PHE A 904 26.91 -2.92 10.42
N VAL A 905 26.73 -2.92 11.75
CA VAL A 905 27.53 -2.10 12.67
C VAL A 905 28.97 -2.62 12.75
N MET A 906 29.14 -3.95 12.80
CA MET A 906 30.46 -4.59 12.77
C MET A 906 31.21 -4.27 11.47
N GLN A 907 30.52 -4.34 10.32
CA GLN A 907 31.12 -4.00 9.03
C GLN A 907 31.53 -2.53 8.95
N ALA A 908 30.69 -1.61 9.44
CA ALA A 908 31.03 -0.19 9.49
C ALA A 908 32.25 0.07 10.39
N ALA A 909 32.36 -0.66 11.52
CA ALA A 909 33.51 -0.58 12.41
C ALA A 909 34.80 -1.10 11.74
N ASP A 910 34.73 -2.25 11.06
CA ASP A 910 35.86 -2.83 10.31
C ASP A 910 36.38 -1.88 9.23
N LEU A 911 35.47 -1.26 8.47
CA LEU A 911 35.86 -0.33 7.39
C LEU A 911 36.46 0.96 7.94
N THR A 912 35.91 1.49 9.03
CA THR A 912 36.48 2.63 9.74
C THR A 912 37.89 2.32 10.26
N ALA A 913 38.07 1.14 10.87
CA ALA A 913 39.37 0.69 11.36
C ALA A 913 40.39 0.53 10.24
N LYS A 914 40.01 -0.06 9.10
CA LYS A 914 40.87 -0.17 7.90
C LYS A 914 41.28 1.20 7.37
N LYS A 915 40.35 2.15 7.31
CA LYS A 915 40.63 3.53 6.88
C LYS A 915 41.67 4.21 7.77
N LEU A 916 41.58 4.04 9.09
CA LEU A 916 42.53 4.62 10.05
C LEU A 916 43.86 3.87 10.13
N ALA A 917 43.86 2.54 9.98
CA ALA A 917 45.07 1.73 10.06
C ALA A 917 46.08 2.03 8.94
N ASN A 918 45.63 2.58 7.82
CA ASN A 918 46.48 2.96 6.68
C ASN A 918 47.19 4.31 6.88
N ARG A 919 47.02 4.98 8.02
CA ARG A 919 47.68 6.25 8.34
C ARG A 919 49.02 6.01 9.05
N GLU A 920 50.06 6.75 8.67
CA GLU A 920 51.36 6.77 9.35
C GLU A 920 51.34 7.76 10.53
N ILE A 921 50.62 7.41 11.61
CA ILE A 921 50.45 8.24 12.81
C ILE A 921 50.65 7.42 14.09
N THR A 922 50.93 8.10 15.21
CA THR A 922 51.07 7.46 16.52
C THR A 922 49.72 6.95 17.05
N ASP A 923 49.75 6.04 18.04
CA ASP A 923 48.50 5.54 18.65
C ASP A 923 47.69 6.68 19.30
N ASP A 924 48.35 7.66 19.92
CA ASP A 924 47.68 8.80 20.56
C ASP A 924 46.96 9.67 19.52
N GLU A 925 47.62 9.96 18.40
CA GLU A 925 47.04 10.69 17.26
C GLU A 925 45.89 9.90 16.61
N LEU A 926 46.04 8.58 16.48
CA LEU A 926 44.99 7.72 15.95
C LEU A 926 43.74 7.73 16.83
N ILE A 927 43.91 7.65 18.15
CA ILE A 927 42.78 7.75 19.10
C ILE A 927 42.15 9.14 19.05
N ALA A 928 42.95 10.20 18.92
CA ALA A 928 42.43 11.55 18.75
C ALA A 928 41.57 11.69 17.47
N GLU A 929 42.07 11.23 16.32
CA GLU A 929 41.33 11.23 15.05
C GLU A 929 40.03 10.40 15.16
N LEU A 930 40.09 9.23 15.80
CA LEU A 930 38.92 8.39 16.01
C LEU A 930 37.84 9.08 16.86
N TYR A 931 38.22 9.73 17.96
CA TYR A 931 37.27 10.44 18.82
C TYR A 931 36.69 11.69 18.14
N GLN A 932 37.49 12.38 17.31
CA GLN A 932 36.97 13.47 16.48
C GLN A 932 35.97 12.97 15.45
N LEU A 933 36.26 11.86 14.75
CA LEU A 933 35.34 11.27 13.77
C LEU A 933 34.02 10.82 14.40
N VAL A 934 34.06 10.15 15.55
CA VAL A 934 32.87 9.53 16.16
C VAL A 934 32.09 10.53 17.03
N PHE A 935 32.79 11.35 17.82
CA PHE A 935 32.19 12.23 18.82
C PHE A 935 32.35 13.72 18.54
N ALA A 936 33.04 14.12 17.47
CA ALA A 936 33.35 15.52 17.15
C ALA A 936 34.17 16.25 18.24
N ARG A 937 34.87 15.53 19.13
CA ARG A 937 35.66 16.11 20.21
C ARG A 937 36.99 15.37 20.42
N GLN A 938 37.89 15.99 21.15
CA GLN A 938 39.09 15.32 21.64
C GLN A 938 38.75 14.29 22.74
N PRO A 939 39.49 13.18 22.83
CA PRO A 939 39.44 12.27 23.97
C PRO A 939 40.02 12.94 25.21
N THR A 940 39.51 12.58 26.38
CA THR A 940 40.16 12.90 27.66
C THR A 940 41.41 12.04 27.83
N LYS A 941 42.35 12.46 28.69
CA LYS A 941 43.56 11.66 28.99
C LYS A 941 43.23 10.22 29.39
N LEU A 942 42.22 10.03 30.24
CA LEU A 942 41.77 8.70 30.67
C LEU A 942 41.22 7.86 29.51
N GLU A 943 40.49 8.47 28.58
CA GLU A 943 39.98 7.80 27.38
C GLU A 943 41.12 7.39 26.45
N THR A 944 42.10 8.26 26.24
CA THR A 944 43.32 7.96 25.46
C THR A 944 44.10 6.82 26.08
N ASP A 945 44.45 6.92 27.37
CA ASP A 945 45.25 5.91 28.07
C ASP A 945 44.59 4.52 28.01
N ARG A 946 43.26 4.45 28.16
CA ARG A 946 42.49 3.19 28.06
C ARG A 946 42.46 2.64 26.64
N ALA A 947 42.19 3.49 25.65
CA ALA A 947 42.09 3.08 24.26
C ALA A 947 43.45 2.61 23.72
N VAL A 948 44.53 3.34 24.02
CA VAL A 948 45.90 2.96 23.65
C VAL A 948 46.33 1.69 24.39
N GLY A 949 46.03 1.58 25.69
CA GLY A 949 46.26 0.36 26.46
C GLY A 949 45.56 -0.87 25.85
N PHE A 950 44.31 -0.70 25.38
CA PHE A 950 43.57 -1.76 24.68
C PHE A 950 44.22 -2.11 23.33
N LEU A 951 44.59 -1.11 22.51
CA LEU A 951 45.27 -1.34 21.24
C LEU A 951 46.61 -2.07 21.38
N ARG A 952 47.34 -1.81 22.47
CA ARG A 952 48.66 -2.41 22.79
C ARG A 952 48.58 -3.73 23.60
N GLY A 953 47.39 -4.19 23.98
CA GLY A 953 47.20 -5.38 24.82
C GLY A 953 47.78 -6.69 24.23
N ALA A 954 47.92 -7.73 25.06
CA ALA A 954 48.72 -8.92 24.75
C ALA A 954 48.14 -9.88 23.67
N GLU A 955 49.00 -10.18 22.70
CA GLU A 955 49.19 -11.33 21.76
C GLU A 955 48.05 -12.16 21.12
N SER A 956 46.81 -12.21 21.62
CA SER A 956 45.82 -13.17 21.05
C SER A 956 45.05 -12.68 19.82
N LEU A 957 45.01 -11.35 19.57
CA LEU A 957 44.28 -10.74 18.45
C LEU A 957 45.18 -9.71 17.75
N ASP A 958 45.12 -9.69 16.41
CA ASP A 958 45.83 -8.70 15.59
C ASP A 958 45.39 -7.26 15.94
N ARG A 959 46.31 -6.30 15.82
CA ARG A 959 46.07 -4.88 16.10
C ARG A 959 44.92 -4.34 15.26
N SER A 960 44.79 -4.78 14.00
CA SER A 960 43.69 -4.37 13.11
C SER A 960 42.32 -4.78 13.65
N VAL A 961 42.22 -5.99 14.22
CA VAL A 961 40.99 -6.51 14.85
C VAL A 961 40.66 -5.73 16.12
N ARG A 962 41.66 -5.43 16.95
CA ARG A 962 41.46 -4.60 18.15
C ARG A 962 40.99 -3.19 17.79
N LEU A 963 41.53 -2.58 16.74
CA LEU A 963 41.06 -1.28 16.28
C LEU A 963 39.59 -1.34 15.83
N SER A 964 39.19 -2.38 15.09
CA SER A 964 37.78 -2.59 14.74
C SER A 964 36.88 -2.74 15.97
N GLN A 965 37.27 -3.57 16.93
CA GLN A 965 36.53 -3.74 18.19
C GLN A 965 36.40 -2.44 18.97
N LEU A 966 37.46 -1.61 18.99
CA LEU A 966 37.41 -0.30 19.62
C LEU A 966 36.39 0.62 18.93
N VAL A 967 36.43 0.72 17.60
CA VAL A 967 35.43 1.50 16.84
C VAL A 967 34.01 1.00 17.14
N HIS A 968 33.82 -0.32 17.15
CA HIS A 968 32.53 -0.95 17.43
C HIS A 968 31.98 -0.56 18.80
N VAL A 969 32.82 -0.58 19.84
CA VAL A 969 32.45 -0.12 21.19
C VAL A 969 32.07 1.36 21.20
N LEU A 970 32.79 2.21 20.47
CA LEU A 970 32.46 3.63 20.37
C LEU A 970 31.10 3.85 19.68
N PHE A 971 30.81 3.13 18.61
CA PHE A 971 29.49 3.14 17.94
C PHE A 971 28.35 2.65 18.86
N ALA A 972 28.60 1.65 19.71
CA ALA A 972 27.63 1.14 20.67
C ALA A 972 27.40 2.07 21.88
N SER A 973 28.27 3.06 22.09
CA SER A 973 28.22 3.94 23.26
C SER A 973 26.98 4.84 23.32
N THR A 974 26.63 5.31 24.52
CA THR A 974 25.57 6.30 24.71
C THR A 974 25.93 7.65 24.08
N LYS A 975 27.22 8.02 24.07
CA LYS A 975 27.68 9.30 23.53
C LYS A 975 27.49 9.38 22.01
N PHE A 976 27.59 8.26 21.29
CA PHE A 976 27.34 8.22 19.85
C PHE A 976 25.88 8.58 19.52
N ARG A 977 24.95 8.21 20.40
CA ARG A 977 23.50 8.30 20.19
C ARG A 977 22.84 9.52 20.86
N THR A 978 23.62 10.45 21.39
CA THR A 978 23.11 11.61 22.14
C THR A 978 23.74 12.93 21.68
N LEU A 979 22.91 13.97 21.63
CA LEU A 979 23.29 15.37 21.51
C LEU A 979 23.16 15.99 22.90
N MET A 980 24.28 16.50 23.44
CA MET A 980 24.32 17.11 24.79
C MET A 980 24.28 18.63 24.72
#